data_AF-A0A4Y9INH6-F1
#
_entry.id   AF-A0A4Y9INH6-F1
#
_cell.length_a   1.000
_cell.length_b   1.000
_cell.length_c   1.000
_cell.angle_alpha   90.00
_cell.angle_beta   90.00
_cell.angle_gamma   90.00
#
_symmetry.space_group_name_H-M   'P 1'
#
loop_
_entity.id
_entity.type
_entity.pdbx_description
1 polymer ?
#
loop_
_entity_poly.entity_id
_entity_poly.type
_entity_poly.pdbx_seq_one_letter_code
_entity_poly.pdbx_strand_id
1 'polypeptide(L)'
;MNSRDIIALKKEILQNLSKRQLKDVFESLTKLVVNLQDWKVSETLSELETNYKYMLHYLFEGVEDTERDNVYRNLLRSLYELTDDVADELLNIESTNIFYEKYRINRLKTNTLPDYLKELKDISDSMSIVDLLEAGEEKNQRKLDLAVRRERVASDLFSKVYVSPRAEESDYNDYISFLENEVMPVREKSLLLSALSLSLFHRFDYRKVQVLMYTSFSDNMQLRVRAIVGLVILMQMYDVRWSLYPELQSQLDIMSENQEFRRAVRRVVIQLIRSRETEQISKKIREEILPEMMKFNNLAGRKLNMEELMGGDTDFSEKNPEWQKELEESGLGKKLQEYSNLQMEGADVFHSTFSGLKHFSFFSEISNWFMPFDPSYSELMSLFPEDSGSNLLKTAVLDSGHMCNSDKYSFCLSLLQISPAQRDMMMGRMGAESEEIKQLQKEAQAMNPTIDDEVTSNQYIQDLYRFFKLHPYRNNFFDVFKLSLNFYEKKSIAPLISDEESMRKIAQYCFDKNNFSEALDVFNRLIDIDSQNDDIWQKIGYCKQMLNNQDGALAAYLQADVLRPDNSWIIRRIAQIYRTLKKPDMSLYYYQKAAKLNPDNVNTELNIGHCYLEMNDYEQALNTYFKVELLDSKGTKAQRPIAWTAFLLRKYELAQKYYNQILERKPTIHDFLNAGHVDLCAGNMKEAIEHYKQAVYKENDFELFAMLFEADRESLMNHGVDAKIFPFLFDQIKYGVG
;
A
#
# COMPACT_ATOMS: atom_id res chain seq x y z
N MET A 1 36.02 -11.18 -13.75
CA MET A 1 34.65 -10.72 -14.12
C MET A 1 34.25 -9.62 -13.15
N ASN A 2 33.65 -8.50 -13.58
CA ASN A 2 33.30 -7.42 -12.64
C ASN A 2 31.96 -7.70 -11.91
N SER A 3 31.67 -6.95 -10.82
CA SER A 3 30.45 -7.15 -10.02
C SER A 3 29.13 -7.03 -10.80
N ARG A 4 29.05 -6.13 -11.79
CA ARG A 4 27.82 -5.94 -12.60
C ARG A 4 27.58 -7.14 -13.50
N ASP A 5 28.64 -7.67 -14.10
CA ASP A 5 28.58 -8.85 -14.96
C ASP A 5 28.14 -10.08 -14.15
N ILE A 6 28.68 -10.27 -12.94
CA ILE A 6 28.30 -11.38 -12.06
C ILE A 6 26.80 -11.31 -11.70
N ILE A 7 26.30 -10.14 -11.30
CA ILE A 7 24.87 -9.96 -10.94
C ILE A 7 23.97 -10.19 -12.16
N ALA A 8 24.34 -9.67 -13.33
CA ALA A 8 23.58 -9.87 -14.56
C ALA A 8 23.51 -11.36 -14.94
N LEU A 9 24.64 -12.06 -14.87
CA LEU A 9 24.73 -13.47 -15.20
C LEU A 9 23.99 -14.35 -14.17
N LYS A 10 24.10 -14.06 -12.86
CA LYS A 10 23.28 -14.70 -11.82
C LYS A 10 21.80 -14.57 -12.14
N LYS A 11 21.34 -13.35 -12.48
CA LYS A 11 19.93 -13.09 -12.84
C LYS A 11 19.48 -13.89 -14.07
N GLU A 12 20.31 -13.95 -15.11
CA GLU A 12 20.04 -14.73 -16.32
C GLU A 12 19.91 -16.24 -16.00
N ILE A 13 20.86 -16.79 -15.24
CA ILE A 13 20.84 -18.20 -14.83
C ILE A 13 19.57 -18.51 -14.03
N LEU A 14 19.21 -17.67 -13.05
CA LEU A 14 17.99 -17.87 -12.25
C LEU A 14 16.70 -17.79 -13.08
N GLN A 15 16.68 -16.97 -14.14
CA GLN A 15 15.55 -16.90 -15.08
C GLN A 15 15.46 -18.15 -15.97
N ASN A 16 16.59 -18.69 -16.43
CA ASN A 16 16.60 -19.93 -17.22
C ASN A 16 16.24 -21.14 -16.35
N LEU A 17 16.71 -21.18 -15.09
CA LEU A 17 16.32 -22.18 -14.10
C LEU A 17 14.81 -22.16 -13.84
N SER A 18 14.19 -20.99 -13.68
CA SER A 18 12.75 -20.91 -13.44
C SER A 18 11.91 -21.38 -14.63
N LYS A 19 12.47 -21.29 -15.85
CA LYS A 19 11.90 -21.84 -17.09
C LYS A 19 12.31 -23.29 -17.39
N ARG A 20 13.11 -23.92 -16.52
CA ARG A 20 13.64 -25.28 -16.68
C ARG A 20 14.54 -25.49 -17.91
N GLN A 21 15.19 -24.43 -18.39
CA GLN A 21 16.08 -24.45 -19.56
C GLN A 21 17.53 -24.80 -19.16
N LEU A 22 17.79 -26.06 -18.80
CA LEU A 22 19.04 -26.42 -18.09
C LEU A 22 20.31 -26.37 -18.94
N LYS A 23 20.23 -26.56 -20.26
CA LYS A 23 21.40 -26.41 -21.13
C LYS A 23 22.00 -25.00 -21.03
N ASP A 24 21.15 -23.99 -21.17
CA ASP A 24 21.55 -22.58 -21.07
C ASP A 24 22.06 -22.24 -19.65
N VAL A 25 21.49 -22.89 -18.63
CA VAL A 25 21.98 -22.80 -17.24
C VAL A 25 23.40 -23.32 -17.12
N PHE A 26 23.71 -24.51 -17.63
CA PHE A 26 25.06 -25.08 -17.59
C PHE A 26 26.06 -24.19 -18.32
N GLU A 27 25.72 -23.70 -19.52
CA GLU A 27 26.60 -22.81 -20.30
C GLU A 27 26.89 -21.49 -19.57
N SER A 28 25.86 -20.84 -19.01
CA SER A 28 26.04 -19.57 -18.29
C SER A 28 26.68 -19.76 -16.90
N LEU A 29 26.36 -20.82 -16.17
CA LEU A 29 26.98 -21.12 -14.87
C LEU A 29 28.46 -21.53 -15.03
N THR A 30 28.83 -22.22 -16.11
CA THR A 30 30.24 -22.52 -16.43
C THR A 30 31.08 -21.25 -16.49
N LYS A 31 30.55 -20.14 -17.05
CA LYS A 31 31.26 -18.86 -17.11
C LYS A 31 31.58 -18.33 -15.70
N LEU A 32 30.64 -18.44 -14.75
CA LEU A 32 30.89 -18.05 -13.35
C LEU A 32 31.94 -18.97 -12.71
N VAL A 33 31.76 -20.29 -12.83
CA VAL A 33 32.63 -21.29 -12.20
C VAL A 33 34.08 -21.19 -12.70
N VAL A 34 34.30 -21.00 -14.01
CA VAL A 34 35.64 -20.79 -14.57
C VAL A 34 36.31 -19.53 -14.03
N ASN A 35 35.54 -18.46 -13.78
CA ASN A 35 36.08 -17.23 -13.19
C ASN A 35 36.38 -17.37 -11.69
N LEU A 36 35.70 -18.27 -10.98
CA LEU A 36 35.95 -18.54 -9.56
C LEU A 36 37.27 -19.30 -9.34
N GLN A 37 37.70 -20.09 -10.34
CA GLN A 37 38.93 -20.90 -10.29
C GLN A 37 38.96 -21.93 -9.15
N ASP A 38 37.80 -22.40 -8.71
CA ASP A 38 37.67 -23.51 -7.74
C ASP A 38 37.42 -24.83 -8.49
N TRP A 39 38.35 -25.78 -8.35
CA TRP A 39 38.28 -27.07 -9.00
C TRP A 39 37.14 -27.94 -8.47
N LYS A 40 36.79 -27.84 -7.18
CA LYS A 40 35.69 -28.63 -6.58
C LYS A 40 34.35 -28.20 -7.16
N VAL A 41 34.13 -26.89 -7.25
CA VAL A 41 32.93 -26.32 -7.86
C VAL A 41 32.83 -26.71 -9.34
N SER A 42 33.96 -26.72 -10.05
CA SER A 42 34.02 -27.14 -11.46
C SER A 42 33.67 -28.61 -11.64
N GLU A 43 34.18 -29.49 -10.77
CA GLU A 43 33.85 -30.91 -10.76
C GLU A 43 32.36 -31.13 -10.47
N THR A 44 31.82 -30.50 -9.42
CA THR A 44 30.39 -30.57 -9.08
C THR A 44 29.50 -30.16 -10.26
N LEU A 45 29.81 -29.07 -10.95
CA LEU A 45 29.03 -28.64 -12.12
C LEU A 45 29.07 -29.68 -13.24
N SER A 46 30.24 -30.26 -13.51
CA SER A 46 30.43 -31.29 -14.54
C SER A 46 29.67 -32.57 -14.20
N GLU A 47 29.64 -32.98 -12.93
CA GLU A 47 28.85 -34.12 -12.46
C GLU A 47 27.35 -33.88 -12.64
N LEU A 48 26.85 -32.70 -12.26
CA LEU A 48 25.45 -32.32 -12.45
C LEU A 48 25.06 -32.32 -13.95
N GLU A 49 25.92 -31.80 -14.83
CA GLU A 49 25.68 -31.79 -16.27
C GLU A 49 25.65 -33.21 -16.85
N THR A 50 26.57 -34.06 -16.40
CA THR A 50 26.66 -35.45 -16.83
C THR A 50 25.41 -36.23 -16.40
N ASN A 51 24.97 -36.07 -15.15
CA ASN A 51 23.74 -36.68 -14.63
C ASN A 51 22.51 -36.23 -15.42
N TYR A 52 22.43 -34.94 -15.76
CA TYR A 52 21.34 -34.42 -16.60
C TYR A 52 21.35 -35.04 -18.01
N LYS A 53 22.52 -35.18 -18.64
CA LYS A 53 22.65 -35.83 -19.96
C LYS A 53 22.21 -37.29 -19.93
N TYR A 54 22.59 -38.06 -18.90
CA TYR A 54 22.10 -39.43 -18.73
C TYR A 54 20.60 -39.49 -18.53
N MET A 55 20.03 -38.60 -17.70
CA MET A 55 18.59 -38.52 -17.49
C MET A 55 17.83 -38.22 -18.80
N LEU A 56 18.35 -37.30 -19.64
CA LEU A 56 17.77 -37.02 -20.96
C LEU A 56 17.85 -38.23 -21.89
N HIS A 57 18.99 -38.92 -21.91
CA HIS A 57 19.20 -40.11 -22.73
C HIS A 57 18.15 -41.19 -22.39
N TYR A 58 18.04 -41.58 -21.12
CA TYR A 58 17.05 -42.59 -20.69
C TYR A 58 15.60 -42.16 -20.92
N LEU A 59 15.30 -40.86 -20.75
CA LEU A 59 13.96 -40.32 -21.02
C LEU A 59 13.56 -40.49 -22.48
N PHE A 60 14.45 -40.18 -23.42
CA PHE A 60 14.17 -40.29 -24.87
C PHE A 60 14.31 -41.71 -25.42
N GLU A 61 14.99 -42.61 -24.71
CA GLU A 61 14.99 -44.05 -25.02
C GLU A 61 13.72 -44.76 -24.52
N GLY A 62 12.84 -44.06 -23.79
CA GLY A 62 11.56 -44.62 -23.33
C GLY A 62 11.70 -45.56 -22.12
N VAL A 63 12.82 -45.48 -21.39
CA VAL A 63 13.00 -46.23 -20.14
C VAL A 63 12.08 -45.66 -19.07
N GLU A 64 11.29 -46.50 -18.39
CA GLU A 64 10.53 -46.08 -17.21
C GLU A 64 11.47 -45.99 -16.00
N ASP A 65 11.51 -44.82 -15.36
CA ASP A 65 12.29 -44.55 -14.16
C ASP A 65 11.39 -43.87 -13.13
N THR A 66 11.11 -44.56 -12.02
CA THR A 66 10.24 -44.09 -10.94
C THR A 66 10.86 -42.96 -10.12
N GLU A 67 12.19 -42.81 -10.15
CA GLU A 67 12.93 -41.80 -9.37
C GLU A 67 13.27 -40.55 -10.18
N ARG A 68 12.94 -40.52 -11.48
CA ARG A 68 13.29 -39.43 -12.40
C ARG A 68 12.92 -38.04 -11.85
N ASP A 69 11.72 -37.89 -11.30
CA ASP A 69 11.25 -36.61 -10.77
C ASP A 69 12.03 -36.18 -9.52
N ASN A 70 12.45 -37.13 -8.68
CA ASN A 70 13.29 -36.84 -7.51
C ASN A 70 14.70 -36.46 -7.93
N VAL A 71 15.29 -37.19 -8.87
CA VAL A 71 16.61 -36.89 -9.46
C VAL A 71 16.60 -35.50 -10.10
N TYR A 72 15.58 -35.19 -10.91
CA TYR A 72 15.46 -33.89 -11.56
C TYR A 72 15.25 -32.75 -10.57
N ARG A 73 14.45 -32.95 -9.51
CA ARG A 73 14.26 -31.96 -8.45
C ARG A 73 15.57 -31.68 -7.71
N ASN A 74 16.32 -32.73 -7.36
CA ASN A 74 17.62 -32.60 -6.69
C ASN A 74 18.63 -31.87 -7.59
N LEU A 75 18.66 -32.19 -8.88
CA LEU A 75 19.47 -31.48 -9.87
C LEU A 75 19.14 -29.97 -9.88
N LEU A 76 17.85 -29.62 -9.96
CA LEU A 76 17.41 -28.22 -9.93
C LEU A 76 17.83 -27.51 -8.64
N ARG A 77 17.64 -28.17 -7.49
CA ARG A 77 18.05 -27.66 -6.18
C ARG A 77 19.55 -27.37 -6.16
N SER A 78 20.38 -28.35 -6.56
CA SER A 78 21.83 -28.18 -6.60
C SER A 78 22.27 -27.07 -7.54
N LEU A 79 21.62 -26.90 -8.70
CA LEU A 79 21.93 -25.81 -9.62
C LEU A 79 21.56 -24.43 -9.05
N TYR A 80 20.43 -24.31 -8.36
CA TYR A 80 20.07 -23.07 -7.66
C TYR A 80 21.06 -22.73 -6.54
N GLU A 81 21.38 -23.71 -5.69
CA GLU A 81 22.33 -23.55 -4.59
C GLU A 81 23.73 -23.18 -5.12
N LEU A 82 24.24 -23.93 -6.10
CA LEU A 82 25.54 -23.68 -6.73
C LEU A 82 25.60 -22.30 -7.41
N THR A 83 24.53 -21.88 -8.09
CA THR A 83 24.46 -20.54 -8.70
C THR A 83 24.58 -19.44 -7.67
N ASP A 84 23.85 -19.56 -6.55
CA ASP A 84 23.91 -18.56 -5.49
C ASP A 84 25.28 -18.52 -4.83
N ASP A 85 25.85 -19.69 -4.49
CA ASP A 85 27.08 -19.80 -3.74
C ASP A 85 28.30 -19.35 -4.59
N VAL A 86 28.36 -19.72 -5.87
CA VAL A 86 29.43 -19.26 -6.78
C VAL A 86 29.35 -17.76 -7.03
N ALA A 87 28.15 -17.22 -7.24
CA ALA A 87 28.00 -15.79 -7.46
C ALA A 87 28.37 -14.98 -6.21
N ASP A 88 27.98 -15.45 -5.02
CA ASP A 88 28.30 -14.78 -3.75
C ASP A 88 29.81 -14.84 -3.45
N GLU A 89 30.51 -15.95 -3.71
CA GLU A 89 31.97 -16.04 -3.56
C GLU A 89 32.71 -15.11 -4.53
N LEU A 90 32.26 -15.00 -5.79
CA LEU A 90 32.82 -14.05 -6.75
C LEU A 90 32.58 -12.59 -6.33
N LEU A 91 31.36 -12.26 -5.90
CA LEU A 91 31.02 -10.92 -5.44
C LEU A 91 31.74 -10.55 -4.14
N ASN A 92 32.06 -11.54 -3.31
CA ASN A 92 32.89 -11.32 -2.13
C ASN A 92 34.29 -10.80 -2.46
N ILE A 93 34.84 -11.10 -3.64
CA ILE A 93 36.16 -10.61 -4.07
C ILE A 93 36.06 -9.15 -4.56
N GLU A 94 35.05 -8.85 -5.39
CA GLU A 94 35.01 -7.63 -6.21
C GLU A 94 34.03 -6.55 -5.70
N SER A 95 33.01 -6.93 -4.91
CA SER A 95 31.89 -6.04 -4.63
C SER A 95 32.14 -5.09 -3.45
N THR A 96 31.76 -3.83 -3.67
CA THR A 96 31.73 -2.76 -2.66
C THR A 96 30.39 -2.70 -1.91
N ASN A 97 29.46 -3.63 -2.17
CA ASN A 97 28.20 -3.69 -1.43
C ASN A 97 28.46 -4.02 0.05
N ILE A 98 27.74 -3.32 0.94
CA ILE A 98 27.87 -3.45 2.40
C ILE A 98 27.73 -4.89 2.92
N PHE A 99 26.94 -5.75 2.27
CA PHE A 99 26.84 -7.16 2.61
C PHE A 99 28.20 -7.86 2.53
N TYR A 100 28.89 -7.72 1.39
CA TYR A 100 30.18 -8.37 1.16
C TYR A 100 31.30 -7.73 1.99
N GLU A 101 31.21 -6.43 2.29
CA GLU A 101 32.13 -5.80 3.24
C GLU A 101 32.02 -6.42 4.64
N LYS A 102 30.80 -6.53 5.18
CA LYS A 102 30.55 -7.19 6.47
C LYS A 102 30.92 -8.68 6.43
N TYR A 103 30.70 -9.36 5.31
CA TYR A 103 31.11 -10.76 5.12
C TYR A 103 32.63 -10.93 5.27
N ARG A 104 33.43 -10.11 4.58
CA ARG A 104 34.91 -10.13 4.68
C ARG A 104 35.39 -9.86 6.11
N ILE A 105 34.80 -8.88 6.78
CA ILE A 105 35.14 -8.55 8.18
C ILE A 105 34.79 -9.71 9.12
N ASN A 106 33.62 -10.32 8.97
CA ASN A 106 33.20 -11.42 9.84
C ASN A 106 33.97 -12.73 9.59
N ARG A 107 34.55 -12.95 8.40
CA ARG A 107 35.46 -14.09 8.16
C ARG A 107 36.74 -14.03 8.99
N LEU A 108 37.16 -12.84 9.42
CA LEU A 108 38.32 -12.67 10.30
C LEU A 108 38.01 -12.96 11.78
N LYS A 109 36.73 -13.02 12.14
CA LYS A 109 36.29 -13.30 13.52
C LYS A 109 36.18 -14.80 13.75
N THR A 110 36.65 -15.25 14.91
CA THR A 110 36.64 -16.67 15.31
C THR A 110 35.39 -17.08 16.08
N ASN A 111 34.66 -16.11 16.68
CA ASN A 111 33.51 -16.40 17.51
C ASN A 111 32.40 -17.12 16.72
N THR A 112 31.88 -18.16 17.36
CA THR A 112 30.72 -18.94 16.94
C THR A 112 29.45 -18.44 17.62
N LEU A 113 28.27 -18.91 17.17
CA LEU A 113 27.00 -18.56 17.82
C LEU A 113 26.95 -18.99 19.30
N PRO A 114 27.43 -20.20 19.69
CA PRO A 114 27.58 -20.58 21.09
C PRO A 114 28.49 -19.64 21.91
N ASP A 115 29.57 -19.11 21.31
CA ASP A 115 30.45 -18.15 22.00
C ASP A 115 29.71 -16.85 22.32
N TYR A 116 28.95 -16.31 21.36
CA TYR A 116 28.12 -15.12 21.59
C TYR A 116 27.03 -15.36 22.63
N LEU A 117 26.39 -16.54 22.62
CA LEU A 117 25.42 -16.94 23.64
C LEU A 117 26.05 -16.93 25.03
N LYS A 118 27.26 -17.47 25.17
CA LYS A 118 28.00 -17.48 26.43
C LYS A 118 28.35 -16.05 26.88
N GLU A 119 28.90 -15.22 25.99
CA GLU A 119 29.24 -13.85 26.33
C GLU A 119 28.03 -13.02 26.77
N LEU A 120 26.88 -13.19 26.12
CA LEU A 120 25.63 -12.51 26.50
C LEU A 120 25.09 -12.99 27.85
N LYS A 121 25.24 -14.29 28.16
CA LYS A 121 24.93 -14.83 29.50
C LYS A 121 25.82 -14.21 30.56
N ASP A 122 27.14 -14.21 30.34
CA ASP A 122 28.11 -13.63 31.27
C ASP A 122 27.80 -12.15 31.55
N ILE A 123 27.37 -11.40 30.53
CA ILE A 123 26.93 -10.00 30.68
C ILE A 123 25.63 -9.92 31.50
N SER A 124 24.62 -10.75 31.21
CA SER A 124 23.35 -10.78 31.95
C SER A 124 23.55 -11.13 33.43
N ASP A 125 24.42 -12.08 33.72
CA ASP A 125 24.78 -12.48 35.09
C ASP A 125 25.53 -11.34 35.79
N SER A 126 26.44 -10.67 35.08
CA SER A 126 27.15 -9.49 35.60
C SER A 126 26.20 -8.32 35.90
N MET A 127 25.22 -8.07 35.03
CA MET A 127 24.19 -7.04 35.25
C MET A 127 23.38 -7.34 36.50
N SER A 128 22.97 -8.60 36.68
CA SER A 128 22.23 -9.05 37.87
C SER A 128 23.03 -8.83 39.17
N ILE A 129 24.36 -9.03 39.14
CA ILE A 129 25.25 -8.75 40.28
C ILE A 129 25.36 -7.24 40.52
N VAL A 130 25.49 -6.43 39.48
CA VAL A 130 25.57 -4.97 39.59
C VAL A 130 24.26 -4.37 40.14
N ASP A 131 23.11 -4.97 39.83
CA ASP A 131 21.81 -4.56 40.38
C ASP A 131 21.73 -4.65 41.90
N LEU A 132 22.51 -5.54 42.52
CA LEU A 132 22.59 -5.71 43.98
C LEU A 132 23.48 -4.65 44.67
N LEU A 133 24.25 -3.86 43.92
CA LEU A 133 25.06 -2.79 44.50
C LEU A 133 24.18 -1.63 45.00
N GLU A 134 24.70 -0.91 46.01
CA GLU A 134 24.07 0.31 46.52
C GLU A 134 23.96 1.37 45.40
N ALA A 135 22.89 2.17 45.45
CA ALA A 135 22.68 3.24 44.47
C ALA A 135 23.82 4.27 44.57
N GLY A 136 24.48 4.54 43.44
CA GLY A 136 25.63 5.42 43.39
C GLY A 136 26.25 5.49 42.00
N GLU A 137 27.25 6.36 41.86
CA GLU A 137 27.96 6.60 40.60
C GLU A 137 28.66 5.33 40.08
N GLU A 138 29.24 4.52 40.98
CA GLU A 138 29.88 3.25 40.62
C GLU A 138 28.91 2.25 40.00
N LYS A 139 27.70 2.11 40.58
CA LYS A 139 26.65 1.23 40.04
C LYS A 139 26.24 1.70 38.65
N ASN A 140 25.99 2.99 38.49
CA ASN A 140 25.57 3.57 37.21
C ASN A 140 26.63 3.40 36.12
N GLN A 141 27.90 3.65 36.46
CA GLN A 141 29.01 3.47 35.52
C GLN A 141 29.16 2.00 35.08
N ARG A 142 29.09 1.05 36.02
CA ARG A 142 29.16 -0.39 35.68
C ARG A 142 27.98 -0.84 34.83
N LYS A 143 26.77 -0.35 35.09
CA LYS A 143 25.60 -0.63 34.25
C LYS A 143 25.81 -0.11 32.84
N LEU A 144 26.34 1.12 32.70
CA LEU A 144 26.64 1.72 31.40
C LEU A 144 27.68 0.90 30.63
N ASP A 145 28.78 0.52 31.29
CA ASP A 145 29.85 -0.28 30.66
C ASP A 145 29.33 -1.65 30.18
N LEU A 146 28.48 -2.30 30.99
CA LEU A 146 27.83 -3.57 30.62
C LEU A 146 26.83 -3.39 29.47
N ALA A 147 26.05 -2.30 29.46
CA ALA A 147 25.10 -2.00 28.38
C ALA A 147 25.83 -1.80 27.04
N VAL A 148 26.89 -0.99 27.01
CA VAL A 148 27.75 -0.79 25.82
C VAL A 148 28.35 -2.11 25.35
N ARG A 149 28.84 -2.95 26.29
CA ARG A 149 29.36 -4.28 25.94
C ARG A 149 28.28 -5.18 25.34
N ARG A 150 27.07 -5.20 25.92
CA ARG A 150 25.92 -5.98 25.44
C ARG A 150 25.54 -5.57 24.02
N GLU A 151 25.49 -4.27 23.75
CA GLU A 151 25.17 -3.70 22.44
C GLU A 151 26.19 -4.09 21.38
N ARG A 152 27.49 -4.00 21.70
CA ARG A 152 28.56 -4.42 20.80
C ARG A 152 28.47 -5.91 20.46
N VAL A 153 28.32 -6.76 21.48
CA VAL A 153 28.19 -8.21 21.29
C VAL A 153 26.95 -8.55 20.47
N ALA A 154 25.82 -7.87 20.72
CA ALA A 154 24.59 -8.06 19.95
C ALA A 154 24.73 -7.61 18.48
N SER A 155 25.43 -6.50 18.20
CA SER A 155 25.71 -6.04 16.82
C SER A 155 26.66 -7.00 16.08
N ASP A 156 27.66 -7.54 16.78
CA ASP A 156 28.58 -8.54 16.25
C ASP A 156 27.85 -9.85 15.93
N LEU A 157 27.02 -10.35 16.86
CA LEU A 157 26.14 -11.49 16.66
C LEU A 157 25.22 -11.29 15.44
N PHE A 158 24.53 -10.15 15.37
CA PHE A 158 23.65 -9.82 14.25
C PHE A 158 24.42 -9.88 12.93
N SER A 159 25.59 -9.24 12.89
CA SER A 159 26.42 -9.20 11.68
C SER A 159 26.90 -10.59 11.27
N LYS A 160 27.30 -11.44 12.22
CA LYS A 160 27.72 -12.83 11.98
C LYS A 160 26.60 -13.65 11.34
N VAL A 161 25.39 -13.52 11.86
CA VAL A 161 24.21 -14.28 11.41
C VAL A 161 23.72 -13.74 10.06
N TYR A 162 23.70 -12.42 9.88
CA TYR A 162 23.26 -11.78 8.64
C TYR A 162 24.07 -12.25 7.43
N VAL A 163 25.41 -12.25 7.55
CA VAL A 163 26.32 -12.64 6.46
C VAL A 163 26.74 -14.12 6.53
N SER A 164 26.05 -14.94 7.33
CA SER A 164 26.41 -16.36 7.48
C SER A 164 26.31 -17.13 6.15
N PRO A 165 27.19 -18.11 5.91
CA PRO A 165 27.12 -19.00 4.75
C PRO A 165 25.85 -19.87 4.80
N ARG A 166 25.71 -20.80 3.86
CA ARG A 166 24.61 -21.76 3.87
C ARG A 166 24.70 -22.59 5.15
N ALA A 167 23.60 -22.72 5.87
CA ALA A 167 23.55 -23.37 7.16
C ALA A 167 23.72 -24.88 7.03
N GLU A 168 24.56 -25.42 7.87
CA GLU A 168 24.69 -26.85 8.12
C GLU A 168 23.73 -27.31 9.23
N GLU A 169 23.71 -28.61 9.51
CA GLU A 169 22.86 -29.16 10.58
C GLU A 169 23.27 -28.64 11.97
N SER A 170 24.58 -28.43 12.21
CA SER A 170 25.07 -27.81 13.44
C SER A 170 24.57 -26.38 13.60
N ASP A 171 24.57 -25.58 12.53
CA ASP A 171 24.08 -24.20 12.58
C ASP A 171 22.59 -24.14 12.95
N TYR A 172 21.78 -25.05 12.38
CA TYR A 172 20.37 -25.17 12.74
C TYR A 172 20.20 -25.41 14.25
N ASN A 173 20.93 -26.39 14.80
CA ASN A 173 20.87 -26.71 16.22
C ASN A 173 21.33 -25.53 17.09
N ASP A 174 22.37 -24.80 16.68
CA ASP A 174 22.83 -23.61 17.40
C ASP A 174 21.79 -22.49 17.38
N TYR A 175 21.10 -22.27 16.25
CA TYR A 175 20.01 -21.28 16.16
C TYR A 175 18.85 -21.64 17.08
N ILE A 176 18.40 -22.91 17.07
CA ILE A 176 17.32 -23.39 17.93
C ILE A 176 17.72 -23.27 19.41
N SER A 177 18.93 -23.72 19.77
CA SER A 177 19.44 -23.62 21.14
C SER A 177 19.51 -22.17 21.64
N PHE A 178 19.88 -21.21 20.78
CA PHE A 178 19.87 -19.80 21.12
C PHE A 178 18.45 -19.28 21.39
N LEU A 179 17.48 -19.66 20.56
CA LEU A 179 16.09 -19.20 20.63
C LEU A 179 15.33 -19.82 21.81
N GLU A 180 15.61 -21.07 22.15
CA GLU A 180 15.00 -21.78 23.28
C GLU A 180 15.60 -21.38 24.63
N ASN A 181 16.77 -20.75 24.65
CA ASN A 181 17.44 -20.43 25.90
C ASN A 181 16.60 -19.49 26.79
N GLU A 182 16.14 -19.95 27.95
CA GLU A 182 15.23 -19.20 28.83
C GLU A 182 15.86 -17.92 29.42
N VAL A 183 17.18 -17.92 29.64
CA VAL A 183 17.91 -16.78 30.21
C VAL A 183 18.07 -15.65 29.19
N MET A 184 18.09 -15.97 27.90
CA MET A 184 18.31 -14.97 26.85
C MET A 184 17.13 -14.01 26.70
N PRO A 185 17.36 -12.69 26.82
CA PRO A 185 16.28 -11.73 26.65
C PRO A 185 15.73 -11.77 25.21
N VAL A 186 14.44 -11.44 25.10
CA VAL A 186 13.69 -11.43 23.84
C VAL A 186 14.33 -10.48 22.81
N ARG A 187 15.02 -9.43 23.27
CA ARG A 187 15.74 -8.46 22.44
C ARG A 187 16.79 -9.13 21.55
N GLU A 188 17.70 -9.91 22.14
CA GLU A 188 18.76 -10.61 21.42
C GLU A 188 18.20 -11.68 20.47
N LYS A 189 17.20 -12.43 20.93
CA LYS A 189 16.49 -13.42 20.09
C LYS A 189 15.81 -12.76 18.88
N SER A 190 15.21 -11.59 19.08
CA SER A 190 14.58 -10.81 18.01
C SER A 190 15.59 -10.27 16.99
N LEU A 191 16.78 -9.88 17.45
CA LEU A 191 17.89 -9.49 16.57
C LEU A 191 18.39 -10.68 15.75
N LEU A 192 18.54 -11.86 16.36
CA LEU A 192 18.90 -13.10 15.66
C LEU A 192 17.91 -13.40 14.52
N LEU A 193 16.60 -13.38 14.80
CA LEU A 193 15.56 -13.63 13.80
C LEU A 193 15.56 -12.60 12.67
N SER A 194 15.83 -11.34 12.99
CA SER A 194 15.90 -10.28 11.99
C SER A 194 17.15 -10.44 11.10
N ALA A 195 18.29 -10.81 11.70
CA ALA A 195 19.51 -11.13 10.96
C ALA A 195 19.32 -12.35 10.05
N LEU A 196 18.66 -13.42 10.55
CA LEU A 196 18.29 -14.60 9.76
C LEU A 196 17.37 -14.22 8.59
N SER A 197 16.35 -13.39 8.83
CA SER A 197 15.43 -12.93 7.79
C SER A 197 16.16 -12.13 6.72
N LEU A 198 17.02 -11.18 7.09
CA LEU A 198 17.83 -10.43 6.13
C LEU A 198 18.81 -11.31 5.36
N SER A 199 19.41 -12.31 6.02
CA SER A 199 20.26 -13.31 5.37
C SER A 199 19.48 -14.07 4.29
N LEU A 200 18.25 -14.47 4.62
CA LEU A 200 17.34 -15.17 3.71
C LEU A 200 16.83 -14.28 2.56
N PHE A 201 16.63 -12.97 2.79
CA PHE A 201 16.30 -12.02 1.72
C PHE A 201 17.45 -11.85 0.72
N HIS A 202 18.70 -12.04 1.17
CA HIS A 202 19.87 -12.01 0.29
C HIS A 202 20.06 -13.34 -0.46
N ARG A 203 19.93 -14.48 0.24
CA ARG A 203 20.13 -15.82 -0.32
C ARG A 203 19.20 -16.84 0.32
N PHE A 204 18.50 -17.63 -0.51
CA PHE A 204 17.65 -18.72 -0.03
C PHE A 204 18.45 -19.83 0.65
N ASP A 205 17.99 -20.24 1.82
CA ASP A 205 18.57 -21.32 2.63
C ASP A 205 17.45 -22.04 3.40
N TYR A 206 17.18 -23.30 3.03
CA TYR A 206 16.05 -24.02 3.58
C TYR A 206 16.17 -24.28 5.09
N ARG A 207 17.37 -24.50 5.65
CA ARG A 207 17.53 -24.74 7.10
C ARG A 207 17.24 -23.48 7.90
N LYS A 208 17.67 -22.32 7.42
CA LYS A 208 17.32 -21.03 8.05
C LYS A 208 15.82 -20.74 7.92
N VAL A 209 15.16 -21.16 6.83
CA VAL A 209 13.70 -21.11 6.72
C VAL A 209 13.05 -22.01 7.78
N GLN A 210 13.56 -23.22 8.01
CA GLN A 210 13.06 -24.11 9.07
C GLN A 210 13.15 -23.48 10.46
N VAL A 211 14.19 -22.69 10.76
CA VAL A 211 14.28 -21.93 12.02
C VAL A 211 13.13 -20.92 12.15
N LEU A 212 12.78 -20.20 11.08
CA LEU A 212 11.63 -19.30 11.08
C LEU A 212 10.30 -20.05 11.22
N MET A 213 10.15 -21.17 10.52
CA MET A 213 8.96 -22.03 10.62
C MET A 213 8.78 -22.58 12.05
N TYR A 214 9.86 -23.05 12.68
CA TYR A 214 9.86 -23.48 14.08
C TYR A 214 9.44 -22.34 15.02
N THR A 215 10.08 -21.18 14.86
CA THR A 215 9.84 -20.02 15.74
C THR A 215 8.45 -19.41 15.57
N SER A 216 7.78 -19.67 14.45
CA SER A 216 6.38 -19.25 14.22
C SER A 216 5.36 -19.89 15.17
N PHE A 217 5.78 -20.84 16.01
CA PHE A 217 4.98 -21.42 17.10
C PHE A 217 5.56 -21.13 18.48
N SER A 218 6.49 -20.18 18.61
CA SER A 218 6.99 -19.76 19.92
C SER A 218 5.86 -19.18 20.78
N ASP A 219 5.87 -19.50 22.08
CA ASP A 219 4.97 -18.86 23.06
C ASP A 219 5.20 -17.35 23.14
N ASN A 220 6.42 -16.90 22.86
CA ASN A 220 6.75 -15.49 22.86
C ASN A 220 6.20 -14.80 21.59
N MET A 221 5.24 -13.90 21.81
CA MET A 221 4.58 -13.14 20.74
C MET A 221 5.56 -12.39 19.82
N GLN A 222 6.58 -11.71 20.36
CA GLN A 222 7.52 -10.94 19.53
C GLN A 222 8.32 -11.83 18.58
N LEU A 223 8.75 -13.00 19.06
CA LEU A 223 9.51 -13.96 18.25
C LEU A 223 8.62 -14.60 17.19
N ARG A 224 7.45 -15.09 17.60
CA ARG A 224 6.45 -15.70 16.72
C ARG A 224 6.09 -14.79 15.56
N VAL A 225 5.71 -13.55 15.88
CA VAL A 225 5.28 -12.58 14.88
C VAL A 225 6.41 -12.20 13.92
N ARG A 226 7.63 -11.96 14.42
CA ARG A 226 8.79 -11.65 13.57
C ARG A 226 9.10 -12.79 12.60
N ALA A 227 9.04 -14.04 13.09
CA ALA A 227 9.26 -15.21 12.28
C ALA A 227 8.21 -15.37 11.17
N ILE A 228 6.93 -15.13 11.48
CA ILE A 228 5.84 -15.17 10.47
C ILE A 228 6.01 -14.08 9.42
N VAL A 229 6.36 -12.84 9.82
CA VAL A 229 6.63 -11.74 8.87
C VAL A 229 7.76 -12.11 7.91
N GLY A 230 8.89 -12.61 8.43
CA GLY A 230 9.99 -13.09 7.62
C GLY A 230 9.56 -14.22 6.66
N LEU A 231 8.82 -15.21 7.18
CA LEU A 231 8.37 -16.37 6.41
C LEU A 231 7.45 -15.97 5.24
N VAL A 232 6.48 -15.06 5.45
CA VAL A 232 5.57 -14.59 4.39
C VAL A 232 6.32 -13.89 3.27
N ILE A 233 7.28 -13.00 3.61
CA ILE A 233 8.12 -12.33 2.61
C ILE A 233 8.95 -13.36 1.82
N LEU A 234 9.49 -14.38 2.48
CA LEU A 234 10.30 -15.41 1.82
C LEU A 234 9.50 -16.30 0.88
N MET A 235 8.30 -16.72 1.29
CA MET A 235 7.38 -17.45 0.42
C MET A 235 7.05 -16.63 -0.84
N GLN A 236 6.89 -15.32 -0.71
CA GLN A 236 6.66 -14.42 -1.84
C GLN A 236 7.87 -14.28 -2.76
N MET A 237 9.08 -14.16 -2.18
CA MET A 237 10.35 -14.03 -2.92
C MET A 237 10.73 -15.30 -3.67
N TYR A 238 10.53 -16.46 -3.05
CA TYR A 238 11.12 -17.73 -3.49
C TYR A 238 10.08 -18.80 -3.85
N ASP A 239 8.85 -18.42 -4.20
CA ASP A 239 7.75 -19.34 -4.50
C ASP A 239 8.11 -20.46 -5.49
N VAL A 240 8.86 -20.15 -6.55
CA VAL A 240 9.33 -21.16 -7.53
C VAL A 240 10.25 -22.19 -6.87
N ARG A 241 11.19 -21.71 -6.03
CA ARG A 241 12.16 -22.55 -5.34
C ARG A 241 11.51 -23.37 -4.24
N TRP A 242 10.47 -22.85 -3.58
CA TRP A 242 9.76 -23.52 -2.49
C TRP A 242 9.36 -24.96 -2.85
N SER A 243 8.83 -25.15 -4.07
CA SER A 243 8.42 -26.47 -4.58
C SER A 243 9.56 -27.50 -4.74
N LEU A 244 10.83 -27.07 -4.66
CA LEU A 244 11.99 -27.95 -4.76
C LEU A 244 12.41 -28.54 -3.41
N TYR A 245 11.79 -28.10 -2.29
CA TYR A 245 12.12 -28.54 -0.93
C TYR A 245 10.89 -29.19 -0.28
N PRO A 246 10.64 -30.49 -0.52
CA PRO A 246 9.51 -31.22 0.07
C PRO A 246 9.46 -31.16 1.59
N GLU A 247 10.62 -31.06 2.25
CA GLU A 247 10.73 -30.90 3.70
C GLU A 247 10.08 -29.60 4.19
N LEU A 248 10.22 -28.50 3.45
CA LEU A 248 9.56 -27.23 3.77
C LEU A 248 8.06 -27.30 3.48
N GLN A 249 7.69 -27.90 2.35
CA GLN A 249 6.28 -28.03 1.97
C GLN A 249 5.52 -28.88 2.98
N SER A 250 6.06 -30.04 3.36
CA SER A 250 5.42 -30.96 4.32
C SER A 250 5.23 -30.28 5.68
N GLN A 251 6.23 -29.51 6.14
CA GLN A 251 6.12 -28.75 7.38
C GLN A 251 5.07 -27.64 7.25
N LEU A 252 5.02 -26.93 6.11
CA LEU A 252 4.02 -25.89 5.87
C LEU A 252 2.60 -26.45 5.82
N ASP A 253 2.42 -27.64 5.24
CA ASP A 253 1.12 -28.32 5.18
C ASP A 253 0.61 -28.62 6.60
N ILE A 254 1.47 -29.13 7.49
CA ILE A 254 1.13 -29.33 8.91
C ILE A 254 0.78 -27.99 9.58
N MET A 255 1.59 -26.96 9.34
CA MET A 255 1.34 -25.62 9.90
C MET A 255 0.02 -25.01 9.42
N SER A 256 -0.39 -25.33 8.19
CA SER A 256 -1.63 -24.83 7.58
C SER A 256 -2.90 -25.36 8.25
N GLU A 257 -2.82 -26.48 8.97
CA GLU A 257 -3.94 -27.00 9.76
C GLU A 257 -4.26 -26.09 10.96
N ASN A 258 -3.29 -25.31 11.43
CA ASN A 258 -3.48 -24.37 12.53
C ASN A 258 -4.17 -23.07 12.06
N GLN A 259 -5.39 -22.84 12.54
CA GLN A 259 -6.17 -21.66 12.20
C GLN A 259 -5.55 -20.35 12.67
N GLU A 260 -4.86 -20.33 13.82
CA GLU A 260 -4.18 -19.13 14.31
C GLU A 260 -3.01 -18.75 13.40
N PHE A 261 -2.23 -19.75 12.94
CA PHE A 261 -1.16 -19.52 11.97
C PHE A 261 -1.71 -18.94 10.66
N ARG A 262 -2.81 -19.49 10.12
CA ARG A 262 -3.46 -18.94 8.92
C ARG A 262 -3.96 -17.51 9.11
N ARG A 263 -4.59 -17.21 10.25
CA ARG A 263 -5.03 -15.86 10.60
C ARG A 263 -3.85 -14.89 10.70
N ALA A 264 -2.73 -15.32 11.28
CA ALA A 264 -1.51 -14.53 11.36
C ALA A 264 -0.88 -14.28 9.99
N VAL A 265 -0.82 -15.28 9.10
CA VAL A 265 -0.36 -15.13 7.71
C VAL A 265 -1.24 -14.14 6.95
N ARG A 266 -2.58 -14.28 7.00
CA ARG A 266 -3.51 -13.32 6.41
C ARG A 266 -3.27 -11.90 6.91
N ARG A 267 -3.12 -11.75 8.24
CA ARG A 267 -2.86 -10.45 8.87
C ARG A 267 -1.60 -9.81 8.29
N VAL A 268 -0.49 -10.54 8.24
CA VAL A 268 0.77 -10.06 7.66
C VAL A 268 0.60 -9.70 6.19
N VAL A 269 -0.13 -10.50 5.40
CA VAL A 269 -0.43 -10.19 3.98
C VAL A 269 -1.15 -8.84 3.86
N ILE A 270 -2.20 -8.60 4.65
CA ILE A 270 -2.94 -7.32 4.66
C ILE A 270 -2.02 -6.16 5.06
N GLN A 271 -1.20 -6.34 6.10
CA GLN A 271 -0.26 -5.32 6.56
C GLN A 271 0.83 -5.00 5.54
N LEU A 272 1.31 -6.00 4.78
CA LEU A 272 2.25 -5.80 3.68
C LEU A 272 1.60 -5.04 2.51
N ILE A 273 0.33 -5.33 2.17
CA ILE A 273 -0.42 -4.55 1.18
C ILE A 273 -0.53 -3.09 1.65
N ARG A 274 -0.95 -2.88 2.91
CA ARG A 274 -1.09 -1.55 3.55
C ARG A 274 0.19 -0.72 3.48
N SER A 275 1.34 -1.34 3.70
CA SER A 275 2.63 -0.64 3.74
C SER A 275 3.00 0.07 2.43
N ARG A 276 2.35 -0.27 1.30
CA ARG A 276 2.56 0.42 0.02
C ARG A 276 1.96 1.82 -0.03
N GLU A 277 0.94 2.09 0.77
CA GLU A 277 0.26 3.38 0.82
C GLU A 277 1.01 4.40 1.69
N THR A 278 1.99 3.95 2.48
CA THR A 278 2.74 4.79 3.43
C THR A 278 3.30 6.07 2.79
N GLU A 279 3.84 5.99 1.58
CA GLU A 279 4.34 7.18 0.85
C GLU A 279 3.22 8.16 0.48
N GLN A 280 2.07 7.64 0.02
CA GLN A 280 0.92 8.47 -0.36
C GLN A 280 0.29 9.13 0.87
N ILE A 281 0.13 8.38 1.96
CA ILE A 281 -0.34 8.88 3.26
C ILE A 281 0.61 9.97 3.78
N SER A 282 1.92 9.72 3.76
CA SER A 282 2.94 10.68 4.18
C SER A 282 2.89 11.97 3.36
N LYS A 283 2.66 11.86 2.05
CA LYS A 283 2.51 13.01 1.16
C LYS A 283 1.28 13.83 1.51
N LYS A 284 0.12 13.18 1.67
CA LYS A 284 -1.14 13.83 2.06
C LYS A 284 -1.04 14.57 3.39
N ILE A 285 -0.41 13.95 4.40
CA ILE A 285 -0.19 14.58 5.71
C ILE A 285 0.67 15.84 5.57
N ARG A 286 1.78 15.76 4.81
CA ARG A 286 2.75 16.84 4.66
C ARG A 286 2.24 18.01 3.82
N GLU A 287 1.55 17.71 2.73
CA GLU A 287 1.16 18.70 1.72
C GLU A 287 -0.22 19.30 1.97
N GLU A 288 -1.13 18.57 2.63
CA GLU A 288 -2.51 19.02 2.83
C GLU A 288 -2.80 19.31 4.30
N ILE A 289 -2.59 18.33 5.19
CA ILE A 289 -3.07 18.41 6.58
C ILE A 289 -2.23 19.39 7.41
N LEU A 290 -0.90 19.20 7.48
CA LEU A 290 -0.04 20.01 8.33
C LEU A 290 -0.07 21.52 7.97
N PRO A 291 -0.03 21.94 6.69
CA PRO A 291 -0.11 23.35 6.34
C PRO A 291 -1.44 24.01 6.73
N GLU A 292 -2.56 23.30 6.55
CA GLU A 292 -3.89 23.79 6.95
C GLU A 292 -4.01 23.90 8.47
N MET A 293 -3.51 22.91 9.21
CA MET A 293 -3.43 22.99 10.68
C MET A 293 -2.60 24.19 11.13
N MET A 294 -1.45 24.46 10.50
CA MET A 294 -0.62 25.63 10.84
C MET A 294 -1.34 26.95 10.56
N LYS A 295 -2.02 27.06 9.41
CA LYS A 295 -2.83 28.25 9.08
C LYS A 295 -3.92 28.47 10.12
N PHE A 296 -4.65 27.42 10.50
CA PHE A 296 -5.73 27.51 11.47
C PHE A 296 -5.23 27.84 12.88
N ASN A 297 -4.11 27.25 13.31
CA ASN A 297 -3.46 27.60 14.58
C ASN A 297 -3.01 29.07 14.63
N ASN A 298 -2.51 29.60 13.52
CA ASN A 298 -2.17 31.03 13.42
C ASN A 298 -3.42 31.91 13.53
N LEU A 299 -4.52 31.50 12.90
CA LEU A 299 -5.81 32.21 12.94
C LEU A 299 -6.46 32.18 14.34
N ALA A 300 -6.36 31.06 15.04
CA ALA A 300 -6.83 30.90 16.40
C ALA A 300 -5.93 31.59 17.45
N GLY A 301 -4.73 32.04 17.06
CA GLY A 301 -3.74 32.66 17.97
C GLY A 301 -3.19 31.73 19.05
N ARG A 302 -3.53 30.43 18.98
CA ARG A 302 -3.10 29.38 19.90
C ARG A 302 -3.03 28.04 19.16
N LYS A 303 -2.17 27.14 19.64
CA LYS A 303 -2.08 25.79 19.09
C LYS A 303 -3.25 24.94 19.61
N LEU A 304 -4.18 24.61 18.73
CA LEU A 304 -5.33 23.76 19.03
C LEU A 304 -4.93 22.29 18.99
N ASN A 305 -5.59 21.48 19.83
CA ASN A 305 -5.38 20.03 19.83
C ASN A 305 -6.25 19.34 18.78
N MET A 306 -6.10 18.02 18.67
CA MET A 306 -6.73 17.26 17.62
C MET A 306 -8.26 17.19 17.79
N GLU A 307 -8.72 17.03 19.02
CA GLU A 307 -10.14 16.90 19.36
C GLU A 307 -10.92 18.21 19.17
N GLU A 308 -10.32 19.36 19.51
CA GLU A 308 -10.89 20.69 19.26
C GLU A 308 -11.15 20.90 17.76
N LEU A 309 -10.24 20.47 16.89
CA LEU A 309 -10.35 20.60 15.43
C LEU A 309 -11.28 19.57 14.77
N MET A 310 -11.60 18.48 15.48
CA MET A 310 -12.57 17.47 15.02
C MET A 310 -13.99 17.71 15.54
N GLY A 311 -14.19 18.74 16.38
CA GLY A 311 -15.50 19.12 16.92
C GLY A 311 -15.97 18.28 18.11
N GLY A 312 -15.03 17.68 18.87
CA GLY A 312 -15.34 16.85 20.04
C GLY A 312 -15.81 17.63 21.27
N ASP A 313 -15.41 18.90 21.40
CA ASP A 313 -15.84 19.77 22.49
C ASP A 313 -17.02 20.65 22.04
N THR A 314 -18.18 20.46 22.68
CA THR A 314 -19.38 21.31 22.49
C THR A 314 -19.10 22.79 22.79
N ASP A 315 -18.05 23.07 23.57
CA ASP A 315 -17.64 24.40 23.99
C ASP A 315 -16.71 25.10 22.98
N PHE A 316 -16.18 24.39 21.97
CA PHE A 316 -15.35 24.98 20.90
C PHE A 316 -16.20 25.53 19.74
N SER A 317 -17.29 24.84 19.39
CA SER A 317 -18.25 25.28 18.37
C SER A 317 -19.00 26.57 18.74
N GLU A 318 -19.07 26.92 20.02
CA GLU A 318 -19.77 28.13 20.49
C GLU A 318 -18.88 29.39 20.53
N LYS A 319 -17.55 29.25 20.44
CA LYS A 319 -16.60 30.34 20.74
C LYS A 319 -16.36 31.32 19.59
N ASN A 320 -16.50 30.92 18.32
CA ASN A 320 -16.40 31.84 17.18
C ASN A 320 -16.99 31.25 15.87
N PRO A 321 -18.09 31.83 15.32
CA PRO A 321 -18.69 31.40 14.05
C PRO A 321 -17.75 31.49 12.83
N GLU A 322 -16.77 32.41 12.83
CA GLU A 322 -15.81 32.54 11.74
C GLU A 322 -14.84 31.36 11.68
N TRP A 323 -14.46 30.78 12.82
CA TRP A 323 -13.58 29.61 12.89
C TRP A 323 -14.29 28.35 12.39
N GLN A 324 -15.57 28.20 12.73
CA GLN A 324 -16.38 27.09 12.23
C GLN A 324 -16.53 27.16 10.71
N LYS A 325 -16.80 28.36 10.19
CA LYS A 325 -16.88 28.60 8.74
C LYS A 325 -15.55 28.31 8.06
N GLU A 326 -14.42 28.79 8.59
CA GLU A 326 -13.09 28.53 8.01
C GLU A 326 -12.69 27.04 8.09
N LEU A 327 -13.05 26.34 9.17
CA LEU A 327 -12.81 24.90 9.34
C LEU A 327 -13.63 24.06 8.35
N GLU A 328 -14.88 24.46 8.09
CA GLU A 328 -15.76 23.85 7.10
C GLU A 328 -15.31 24.16 5.66
N GLU A 329 -14.91 25.40 5.37
CA GLU A 329 -14.45 25.85 4.05
C GLU A 329 -13.08 25.25 3.67
N SER A 330 -12.16 25.14 4.62
CA SER A 330 -10.87 24.45 4.41
C SER A 330 -11.02 22.94 4.28
N GLY A 331 -12.10 22.37 4.81
CA GLY A 331 -12.31 20.91 4.85
C GLY A 331 -11.36 20.18 5.82
N LEU A 332 -10.63 20.92 6.65
CA LEU A 332 -9.61 20.40 7.54
C LEU A 332 -10.17 19.37 8.53
N GLY A 333 -11.35 19.64 9.12
CA GLY A 333 -11.99 18.71 10.06
C GLY A 333 -12.25 17.32 9.46
N LYS A 334 -12.66 17.24 8.18
CA LYS A 334 -12.84 15.96 7.48
C LYS A 334 -11.53 15.25 7.23
N LYS A 335 -10.47 15.98 6.84
CA LYS A 335 -9.13 15.40 6.63
C LYS A 335 -8.54 14.85 7.92
N LEU A 336 -8.82 15.51 9.04
CA LEU A 336 -8.40 15.10 10.37
C LEU A 336 -9.15 13.87 10.87
N GLN A 337 -10.44 13.78 10.60
CA GLN A 337 -11.22 12.56 10.84
C GLN A 337 -10.72 11.38 10.00
N GLU A 338 -10.39 11.63 8.72
CA GLU A 338 -9.77 10.62 7.84
C GLU A 338 -8.39 10.19 8.37
N TYR A 339 -7.56 11.13 8.82
CA TYR A 339 -6.28 10.84 9.47
C TYR A 339 -6.44 9.95 10.71
N SER A 340 -7.42 10.26 11.58
CA SER A 340 -7.71 9.46 12.77
C SER A 340 -8.15 8.04 12.40
N ASN A 341 -9.02 7.91 11.39
CA ASN A 341 -9.44 6.60 10.87
C ASN A 341 -8.25 5.80 10.32
N LEU A 342 -7.37 6.43 9.53
CA LEU A 342 -6.16 5.78 9.03
C LEU A 342 -5.27 5.30 10.18
N GLN A 343 -5.12 6.07 11.25
CA GLN A 343 -4.35 5.68 12.42
C GLN A 343 -4.99 4.49 13.16
N MET A 344 -6.32 4.50 13.36
CA MET A 344 -7.06 3.38 13.96
C MET A 344 -6.98 2.10 13.12
N GLU A 345 -7.00 2.24 11.80
CA GLU A 345 -6.79 1.14 10.85
C GLU A 345 -5.34 0.65 10.80
N GLY A 346 -4.43 1.20 11.61
CA GLY A 346 -3.03 0.82 11.68
C GLY A 346 -2.18 1.30 10.51
N ALA A 347 -2.67 2.24 9.71
CA ALA A 347 -1.92 2.87 8.65
C ALA A 347 -0.78 3.72 9.21
N ASP A 348 0.24 3.90 8.39
CA ASP A 348 1.52 4.43 8.84
C ASP A 348 1.59 5.95 8.71
N VAL A 349 0.92 6.62 9.64
CA VAL A 349 0.82 8.09 9.69
C VAL A 349 2.08 8.75 10.28
N PHE A 350 2.91 8.00 11.00
CA PHE A 350 4.08 8.52 11.70
C PHE A 350 5.35 8.55 10.85
N HIS A 351 5.37 7.88 9.69
CA HIS A 351 6.52 7.84 8.79
C HIS A 351 7.07 9.23 8.48
N SER A 352 6.23 10.18 8.07
CA SER A 352 6.67 11.54 7.72
C SER A 352 7.33 12.26 8.89
N THR A 353 6.82 12.06 10.10
CA THR A 353 7.30 12.71 11.34
C THR A 353 8.69 12.24 11.72
N PHE A 354 8.94 10.93 11.68
CA PHE A 354 10.19 10.34 12.15
C PHE A 354 11.22 10.10 11.06
N SER A 355 10.83 10.16 9.77
CA SER A 355 11.78 9.98 8.65
C SER A 355 12.97 10.93 8.71
N GLY A 356 12.73 12.19 9.08
CA GLY A 356 13.78 13.20 9.25
C GLY A 356 14.68 12.97 10.47
N LEU A 357 14.27 12.12 11.41
CA LEU A 357 14.98 11.82 12.66
C LEU A 357 15.82 10.53 12.57
N LYS A 358 16.11 10.04 11.35
CA LYS A 358 16.99 8.87 11.13
C LYS A 358 18.46 9.25 10.88
N HIS A 359 18.87 10.45 11.31
CA HIS A 359 20.25 10.94 11.16
C HIS A 359 21.16 10.62 12.37
N PHE A 360 20.62 10.09 13.47
CA PHE A 360 21.42 9.77 14.66
C PHE A 360 22.41 8.64 14.39
N SER A 361 23.57 8.67 15.09
CA SER A 361 24.61 7.62 15.01
C SER A 361 24.08 6.22 15.29
N PHE A 362 23.06 6.11 16.15
CA PHE A 362 22.31 4.88 16.40
C PHE A 362 21.91 4.14 15.11
N PHE A 363 21.50 4.86 14.06
CA PHE A 363 21.04 4.28 12.80
C PHE A 363 22.17 3.96 11.80
N SER A 364 23.42 4.20 12.16
CA SER A 364 24.58 3.74 11.36
C SER A 364 24.76 2.21 11.44
N GLU A 365 24.32 1.60 12.54
CA GLU A 365 24.37 0.15 12.74
C GLU A 365 23.11 -0.53 12.21
N ILE A 366 23.28 -1.54 11.35
CA ILE A 366 22.16 -2.26 10.72
C ILE A 366 21.28 -2.94 11.77
N SER A 367 21.87 -3.54 12.82
CA SER A 367 21.13 -4.24 13.88
C SER A 367 20.11 -3.34 14.58
N ASN A 368 20.44 -2.06 14.74
CA ASN A 368 19.65 -1.10 15.50
C ASN A 368 18.31 -0.74 14.83
N TRP A 369 18.20 -0.96 13.51
CA TRP A 369 16.92 -0.79 12.79
C TRP A 369 15.88 -1.86 13.16
N PHE A 370 16.32 -2.99 13.73
CA PHE A 370 15.47 -4.13 14.04
C PHE A 370 15.38 -4.43 15.54
N MET A 371 16.04 -3.62 16.37
CA MET A 371 16.08 -3.81 17.81
C MET A 371 14.70 -3.51 18.42
N PRO A 372 14.07 -4.44 19.16
CA PRO A 372 12.93 -4.10 20.01
C PRO A 372 13.31 -2.95 20.94
N PHE A 373 12.41 -2.00 21.16
CA PHE A 373 12.71 -0.84 22.01
C PHE A 373 13.09 -1.28 23.42
N ASP A 374 14.29 -0.85 23.84
CA ASP A 374 14.88 -1.17 25.13
C ASP A 374 15.34 0.10 25.85
N PRO A 375 14.65 0.49 26.95
CA PRO A 375 15.05 1.64 27.77
C PRO A 375 16.45 1.53 28.38
N SER A 376 17.00 0.32 28.48
CA SER A 376 18.34 0.06 29.00
C SER A 376 19.46 0.25 27.97
N TYR A 377 19.14 0.69 26.75
CA TYR A 377 20.14 1.07 25.76
C TYR A 377 21.01 2.22 26.29
N SER A 378 22.32 2.09 26.17
CA SER A 378 23.35 2.91 26.81
C SER A 378 23.12 4.42 26.64
N GLU A 379 22.85 4.87 25.41
CA GLU A 379 22.55 6.27 25.10
C GLU A 379 21.24 6.78 25.74
N LEU A 380 20.28 5.88 26.00
CA LEU A 380 18.96 6.23 26.53
C LEU A 380 18.84 6.12 28.05
N MET A 381 19.79 5.46 28.74
CA MET A 381 19.69 5.20 30.18
C MET A 381 19.42 6.45 31.02
N SER A 382 19.99 7.61 30.62
CA SER A 382 19.78 8.88 31.32
C SER A 382 18.34 9.42 31.25
N LEU A 383 17.54 8.98 30.27
CA LEU A 383 16.12 9.29 30.16
C LEU A 383 15.23 8.40 31.03
N PHE A 384 15.75 7.26 31.48
CA PHE A 384 15.01 6.27 32.25
C PHE A 384 15.72 5.92 33.58
N PRO A 385 15.85 6.88 34.52
CA PRO A 385 16.42 6.61 35.84
C PRO A 385 15.58 5.58 36.63
N GLU A 386 16.22 4.74 37.44
CA GLU A 386 15.54 3.74 38.28
C GLU A 386 14.72 4.38 39.41
N ASP A 387 15.17 5.53 39.94
CA ASP A 387 14.54 6.22 41.09
C ASP A 387 13.51 7.29 40.70
N SER A 388 13.37 7.60 39.41
CA SER A 388 12.38 8.59 38.98
C SER A 388 11.00 7.94 38.88
N GLY A 389 10.08 8.32 39.76
CA GLY A 389 8.65 8.00 39.67
C GLY A 389 7.95 8.46 38.38
N SER A 390 8.68 8.94 37.36
CA SER A 390 8.17 9.23 36.02
C SER A 390 8.01 7.95 35.20
N ASN A 391 7.08 7.10 35.64
CA ASN A 391 6.55 6.03 34.81
C ASN A 391 5.96 6.56 33.50
N LEU A 392 5.55 7.83 33.43
CA LEU A 392 4.84 8.42 32.28
C LEU A 392 5.60 8.32 30.95
N LEU A 393 6.90 8.63 30.87
CA LEU A 393 7.64 8.51 29.60
C LEU A 393 7.83 7.03 29.21
N LYS A 394 8.16 6.20 30.20
CA LYS A 394 8.37 4.76 30.00
C LYS A 394 7.07 4.10 29.52
N THR A 395 5.95 4.42 30.15
CA THR A 395 4.59 4.01 29.77
C THR A 395 4.22 4.57 28.40
N ALA A 396 4.38 5.87 28.15
CA ALA A 396 4.02 6.49 26.87
C ALA A 396 4.79 5.90 25.68
N VAL A 397 6.07 5.57 25.85
CA VAL A 397 6.88 5.00 24.75
C VAL A 397 6.70 3.48 24.65
N LEU A 398 6.70 2.74 25.77
CA LEU A 398 6.53 1.28 25.73
C LEU A 398 5.13 0.88 25.29
N ASP A 399 4.09 1.52 25.84
CA ASP A 399 2.69 1.17 25.60
C ASP A 399 2.17 1.78 24.28
N SER A 400 2.97 2.60 23.59
CA SER A 400 2.62 3.07 22.24
C SER A 400 2.63 1.92 21.24
N GLY A 401 1.43 1.47 20.86
CA GLY A 401 1.23 0.50 19.77
C GLY A 401 1.39 1.11 18.37
N HIS A 402 1.27 2.44 18.26
CA HIS A 402 1.26 3.13 16.97
C HIS A 402 2.64 3.49 16.42
N MET A 403 3.70 3.44 17.24
CA MET A 403 5.07 3.73 16.83
C MET A 403 5.88 2.45 16.65
N CYS A 404 6.60 2.31 15.54
CA CYS A 404 7.59 1.24 15.37
C CYS A 404 8.82 1.46 16.26
N ASN A 405 9.62 0.41 16.50
CA ASN A 405 10.72 0.47 17.47
C ASN A 405 11.77 1.51 17.08
N SER A 406 12.11 1.56 15.79
CA SER A 406 13.07 2.54 15.28
C SER A 406 12.57 3.98 15.50
N ASP A 407 11.26 4.24 15.40
CA ASP A 407 10.68 5.56 15.67
C ASP A 407 10.71 5.89 17.16
N LYS A 408 10.52 4.90 18.05
CA LYS A 408 10.69 5.06 19.51
C LYS A 408 12.13 5.48 19.86
N TYR A 409 13.14 4.87 19.24
CA TYR A 409 14.54 5.28 19.41
C TYR A 409 14.79 6.71 18.91
N SER A 410 14.34 7.05 17.69
CA SER A 410 14.46 8.41 17.15
C SER A 410 13.81 9.45 18.07
N PHE A 411 12.64 9.13 18.62
CA PHE A 411 11.93 10.00 19.55
C PHE A 411 12.76 10.23 20.82
N CYS A 412 13.19 9.16 21.50
CA CYS A 412 13.99 9.28 22.72
C CYS A 412 15.33 10.01 22.48
N LEU A 413 16.03 9.72 21.39
CA LEU A 413 17.26 10.42 21.04
C LEU A 413 17.04 11.92 20.79
N SER A 414 15.89 12.32 20.23
CA SER A 414 15.52 13.73 20.09
C SER A 414 15.25 14.41 21.43
N LEU A 415 14.67 13.68 22.40
CA LEU A 415 14.43 14.20 23.76
C LEU A 415 15.73 14.52 24.50
N LEU A 416 16.81 13.80 24.21
CA LEU A 416 18.14 14.09 24.76
C LEU A 416 18.71 15.43 24.26
N GLN A 417 18.27 15.91 23.08
CA GLN A 417 18.77 17.14 22.46
C GLN A 417 18.03 18.41 22.91
N ILE A 418 16.88 18.28 23.57
CA ILE A 418 16.08 19.42 24.06
C ILE A 418 16.30 19.69 25.55
N SER A 419 15.99 20.90 26.01
CA SER A 419 16.22 21.31 27.40
C SER A 419 15.34 20.52 28.39
N PRO A 420 15.79 20.29 29.65
CA PRO A 420 15.01 19.56 30.65
C PRO A 420 13.60 20.11 30.85
N ALA A 421 13.45 21.44 30.91
CA ALA A 421 12.14 22.09 31.06
C ALA A 421 11.19 21.84 29.87
N GLN A 422 11.71 21.84 28.63
CA GLN A 422 10.91 21.52 27.44
C GLN A 422 10.56 20.03 27.40
N ARG A 423 11.50 19.18 27.81
CA ARG A 423 11.30 17.73 27.93
C ARG A 423 10.19 17.42 28.93
N ASP A 424 10.26 17.98 30.14
CA ASP A 424 9.25 17.78 31.19
C ASP A 424 7.86 18.24 30.73
N MET A 425 7.79 19.37 30.02
CA MET A 425 6.54 19.86 29.44
C MET A 425 5.97 18.90 28.37
N MET A 426 6.81 18.35 27.48
CA MET A 426 6.38 17.35 26.48
C MET A 426 5.94 16.05 27.16
N MET A 427 6.70 15.58 28.14
CA MET A 427 6.41 14.34 28.88
C MET A 427 5.10 14.44 29.68
N GLY A 428 4.84 15.58 30.32
CA GLY A 428 3.60 15.80 31.06
C GLY A 428 2.35 15.74 30.18
N ARG A 429 2.43 16.20 28.93
CA ARG A 429 1.32 16.12 27.96
C ARG A 429 1.10 14.72 27.42
N MET A 430 2.17 14.06 26.99
CA MET A 430 2.08 12.68 26.47
C MET A 430 1.66 11.67 27.54
N GLY A 431 2.04 11.90 28.80
CA GLY A 431 1.62 11.04 29.91
C GLY A 431 0.11 11.01 30.11
N ALA A 432 -0.58 12.15 29.96
CA ALA A 432 -2.03 12.23 30.08
C ALA A 432 -2.73 11.50 28.91
N GLU A 433 -2.30 11.75 27.67
CA GLU A 433 -2.82 11.07 26.47
C GLU A 433 -2.54 9.56 26.48
N SER A 434 -1.40 9.14 27.03
CA SER A 434 -1.00 7.73 27.11
C SER A 434 -1.92 6.90 28.02
N GLU A 435 -2.42 7.48 29.11
CA GLU A 435 -3.27 6.73 30.05
C GLU A 435 -4.66 6.46 29.45
N GLU A 436 -5.19 7.41 28.68
CA GLU A 436 -6.41 7.25 27.89
C GLU A 436 -6.25 6.21 26.78
N ILE A 437 -5.14 6.27 26.01
CA ILE A 437 -4.83 5.28 24.98
C ILE A 437 -4.72 3.88 25.59
N LYS A 438 -4.10 3.76 26.77
CA LYS A 438 -3.96 2.48 27.47
C LYS A 438 -5.30 1.91 27.90
N GLN A 439 -6.24 2.77 28.30
CA GLN A 439 -7.60 2.33 28.62
C GLN A 439 -8.33 1.83 27.36
N LEU A 440 -8.26 2.57 26.26
CA LEU A 440 -8.84 2.15 24.97
C LEU A 440 -8.21 0.85 24.44
N GLN A 441 -6.89 0.67 24.59
CA GLN A 441 -6.21 -0.57 24.22
C GLN A 441 -6.69 -1.75 25.06
N LYS A 442 -6.89 -1.57 26.38
CA LYS A 442 -7.46 -2.63 27.23
C LYS A 442 -8.88 -3.00 26.83
N GLU A 443 -9.71 -2.02 26.49
CA GLU A 443 -11.06 -2.24 25.98
C GLU A 443 -11.05 -2.98 24.63
N ALA A 444 -10.14 -2.59 23.73
CA ALA A 444 -9.94 -3.25 22.45
C ALA A 444 -9.40 -4.69 22.60
N GLN A 445 -8.50 -4.94 23.55
CA GLN A 445 -8.02 -6.29 23.89
C GLN A 445 -9.14 -7.18 24.43
N ALA A 446 -10.06 -6.63 25.24
CA ALA A 446 -11.23 -7.36 25.72
C ALA A 446 -12.17 -7.80 24.58
N MET A 447 -12.25 -6.99 23.51
CA MET A 447 -13.02 -7.31 22.30
C MET A 447 -12.27 -8.26 21.34
N ASN A 448 -10.94 -8.11 21.24
CA ASN A 448 -10.08 -8.88 20.34
C ASN A 448 -8.77 -9.27 21.05
N PRO A 449 -8.66 -10.52 21.54
CA PRO A 449 -7.45 -11.00 22.22
C PRO A 449 -6.18 -11.01 21.35
N THR A 450 -6.31 -10.91 20.02
CA THR A 450 -5.19 -10.98 19.07
C THR A 450 -4.65 -9.60 18.64
N ILE A 451 -5.16 -8.52 19.25
CA ILE A 451 -4.79 -7.15 18.86
C ILE A 451 -3.31 -6.83 19.09
N ASP A 452 -2.70 -7.36 20.16
CA ASP A 452 -1.28 -7.15 20.45
C ASP A 452 -0.36 -7.80 19.39
N ASP A 453 -0.83 -8.93 18.87
CA ASP A 453 -0.23 -9.72 17.81
C ASP A 453 -0.25 -8.92 16.48
N GLU A 454 -1.33 -8.15 16.26
CA GLU A 454 -1.47 -7.20 15.15
C GLU A 454 -0.56 -5.98 15.30
N VAL A 455 -0.54 -5.37 16.48
CA VAL A 455 0.30 -4.21 16.78
C VAL A 455 1.77 -4.56 16.59
N THR A 456 2.22 -5.68 17.17
CA THR A 456 3.61 -6.13 17.11
C THR A 456 4.04 -6.46 15.67
N SER A 457 3.16 -7.08 14.87
CA SER A 457 3.46 -7.39 13.46
C SER A 457 3.57 -6.12 12.63
N ASN A 458 2.67 -5.17 12.85
CA ASN A 458 2.70 -3.89 12.17
C ASN A 458 3.97 -3.09 12.50
N GLN A 459 4.36 -3.03 13.78
CA GLN A 459 5.59 -2.36 14.21
C GLN A 459 6.82 -2.95 13.51
N TYR A 460 6.92 -4.28 13.44
CA TYR A 460 8.06 -4.93 12.80
C TYR A 460 8.07 -4.71 11.27
N ILE A 461 6.91 -4.75 10.61
CA ILE A 461 6.80 -4.40 9.18
C ILE A 461 7.18 -2.94 8.94
N GLN A 462 6.80 -2.03 9.82
CA GLN A 462 7.19 -0.62 9.74
C GLN A 462 8.70 -0.44 9.96
N ASP A 463 9.31 -1.16 10.90
CA ASP A 463 10.77 -1.17 11.10
C ASP A 463 11.51 -1.65 9.84
N LEU A 464 11.04 -2.75 9.22
CA LEU A 464 11.53 -3.21 7.91
C LEU A 464 11.36 -2.11 6.85
N TYR A 465 10.20 -1.46 6.79
CA TYR A 465 9.95 -0.37 5.86
C TYR A 465 10.93 0.79 6.07
N ARG A 466 11.21 1.17 7.32
CA ARG A 466 12.20 2.23 7.63
C ARG A 466 13.56 1.87 7.11
N PHE A 467 14.00 0.64 7.36
CA PHE A 467 15.28 0.16 6.88
C PHE A 467 15.37 0.24 5.35
N PHE A 468 14.43 -0.36 4.62
CA PHE A 468 14.50 -0.41 3.15
C PHE A 468 14.29 0.95 2.47
N LYS A 469 13.60 1.90 3.12
CA LYS A 469 13.34 3.24 2.53
C LYS A 469 14.32 4.32 2.97
N LEU A 470 14.83 4.27 4.20
CA LEU A 470 15.55 5.38 4.82
C LEU A 470 17.03 5.08 5.12
N HIS A 471 17.43 3.80 5.18
CA HIS A 471 18.83 3.46 5.49
C HIS A 471 19.80 4.14 4.51
N PRO A 472 20.95 4.67 4.96
CA PRO A 472 21.91 5.37 4.10
C PRO A 472 22.34 4.52 2.89
N TYR A 473 22.55 3.22 3.12
CA TYR A 473 22.93 2.24 2.09
C TYR A 473 21.73 1.48 1.49
N ARG A 474 20.50 2.01 1.54
CA ARG A 474 19.29 1.31 1.06
C ARG A 474 19.40 0.70 -0.35
N ASN A 475 20.15 1.35 -1.25
CA ASN A 475 20.37 0.88 -2.62
C ASN A 475 21.25 -0.38 -2.72
N ASN A 476 21.87 -0.81 -1.62
CA ASN A 476 22.63 -2.06 -1.54
C ASN A 476 21.75 -3.27 -1.22
N PHE A 477 20.48 -3.05 -0.86
CA PHE A 477 19.54 -4.10 -0.50
C PHE A 477 18.44 -4.21 -1.55
N PHE A 478 17.90 -5.42 -1.71
CA PHE A 478 16.68 -5.62 -2.45
C PHE A 478 15.48 -5.16 -1.60
N ASP A 479 14.79 -4.12 -2.04
CA ASP A 479 13.61 -3.58 -1.35
C ASP A 479 12.43 -4.56 -1.45
N VAL A 480 12.17 -5.30 -0.37
CA VAL A 480 11.10 -6.30 -0.29
C VAL A 480 9.70 -5.72 -0.51
N PHE A 481 9.51 -4.41 -0.29
CA PHE A 481 8.22 -3.75 -0.52
C PHE A 481 7.93 -3.50 -2.02
N LYS A 482 8.90 -3.76 -2.90
CA LYS A 482 8.71 -3.76 -4.37
C LYS A 482 8.18 -5.09 -4.91
N LEU A 483 8.11 -6.16 -4.09
CA LEU A 483 7.56 -7.45 -4.50
C LEU A 483 6.09 -7.34 -4.87
N SER A 484 5.64 -8.00 -5.95
CA SER A 484 4.25 -7.98 -6.42
C SER A 484 3.25 -8.52 -5.39
N LEU A 485 2.11 -7.85 -5.18
CA LEU A 485 1.09 -8.24 -4.20
C LEU A 485 0.21 -9.42 -4.65
N ASN A 486 0.68 -10.23 -5.60
CA ASN A 486 -0.05 -11.37 -6.17
C ASN A 486 0.04 -12.62 -5.29
N PHE A 487 -0.23 -12.49 -3.99
CA PHE A 487 -0.13 -13.58 -3.01
C PHE A 487 -0.96 -14.82 -3.41
N TYR A 488 -2.07 -14.62 -4.10
CA TYR A 488 -2.98 -15.68 -4.57
C TYR A 488 -2.46 -16.50 -5.76
N GLU A 489 -1.43 -16.01 -6.44
CA GLU A 489 -0.74 -16.74 -7.50
C GLU A 489 0.44 -17.56 -6.97
N LYS A 490 0.88 -17.29 -5.73
CA LYS A 490 2.01 -17.97 -5.10
C LYS A 490 1.55 -19.30 -4.53
N LYS A 491 2.12 -20.40 -5.01
CA LYS A 491 1.75 -21.77 -4.57
C LYS A 491 1.96 -21.99 -3.07
N SER A 492 2.98 -21.35 -2.50
CA SER A 492 3.31 -21.42 -1.08
C SER A 492 2.34 -20.65 -0.18
N ILE A 493 1.78 -19.53 -0.66
CA ILE A 493 0.94 -18.63 0.16
C ILE A 493 -0.55 -18.87 -0.07
N ALA A 494 -0.95 -19.10 -1.32
CA ALA A 494 -2.36 -19.20 -1.70
C ALA A 494 -3.16 -20.19 -0.82
N PRO A 495 -2.67 -21.41 -0.51
CA PRO A 495 -3.42 -22.34 0.35
C PRO A 495 -3.73 -21.79 1.76
N LEU A 496 -2.89 -20.88 2.28
CA LEU A 496 -3.04 -20.32 3.63
C LEU A 496 -4.11 -19.24 3.72
N ILE A 497 -4.40 -18.56 2.59
CA ILE A 497 -5.28 -17.38 2.51
C ILE A 497 -6.48 -17.56 1.57
N SER A 498 -6.69 -18.76 1.01
CA SER A 498 -7.78 -19.04 0.07
C SER A 498 -9.07 -19.54 0.72
N ASP A 499 -9.21 -19.50 2.05
CA ASP A 499 -10.54 -19.65 2.66
C ASP A 499 -11.38 -18.40 2.40
N GLU A 500 -12.70 -18.60 2.40
CA GLU A 500 -13.68 -17.57 2.11
C GLU A 500 -13.53 -16.34 3.04
N GLU A 501 -13.33 -16.55 4.35
CA GLU A 501 -13.16 -15.46 5.32
C GLU A 501 -11.92 -14.61 4.98
N SER A 502 -10.79 -15.26 4.71
CA SER A 502 -9.54 -14.60 4.34
C SER A 502 -9.66 -13.82 3.04
N MET A 503 -10.21 -14.44 2.00
CA MET A 503 -10.41 -13.78 0.71
C MET A 503 -11.37 -12.59 0.83
N ARG A 504 -12.47 -12.71 1.57
CA ARG A 504 -13.40 -11.58 1.81
C ARG A 504 -12.68 -10.41 2.49
N LYS A 505 -11.90 -10.68 3.54
CA LYS A 505 -11.17 -9.64 4.28
C LYS A 505 -10.13 -8.93 3.42
N ILE A 506 -9.34 -9.67 2.64
CA ILE A 506 -8.32 -9.07 1.79
C ILE A 506 -8.96 -8.34 0.60
N ALA A 507 -9.98 -8.91 -0.04
CA ALA A 507 -10.68 -8.26 -1.16
C ALA A 507 -11.33 -6.95 -0.71
N GLN A 508 -12.00 -6.95 0.45
CA GLN A 508 -12.59 -5.75 1.04
C GLN A 508 -11.52 -4.70 1.34
N TYR A 509 -10.40 -5.11 1.94
CA TYR A 509 -9.28 -4.20 2.21
C TYR A 509 -8.74 -3.56 0.92
N CYS A 510 -8.44 -4.37 -0.11
CA CYS A 510 -7.98 -3.84 -1.40
C CYS A 510 -9.01 -2.92 -2.07
N PHE A 511 -10.30 -3.25 -1.95
CA PHE A 511 -11.39 -2.45 -2.50
C PHE A 511 -11.48 -1.07 -1.83
N ASP A 512 -11.46 -1.04 -0.49
CA ASP A 512 -11.56 0.19 0.30
C ASP A 512 -10.35 1.11 0.07
N LYS A 513 -9.20 0.53 -0.28
CA LYS A 513 -7.99 1.27 -0.64
C LYS A 513 -7.84 1.60 -2.13
N ASN A 514 -8.89 1.37 -2.92
CA ASN A 514 -8.90 1.62 -4.38
C ASN A 514 -7.86 0.82 -5.17
N ASN A 515 -7.31 -0.26 -4.61
CA ASN A 515 -6.45 -1.23 -5.30
C ASN A 515 -7.35 -2.18 -6.11
N PHE A 516 -8.03 -1.64 -7.12
CA PHE A 516 -9.13 -2.30 -7.82
C PHE A 516 -8.68 -3.54 -8.62
N SER A 517 -7.42 -3.59 -9.07
CA SER A 517 -6.89 -4.76 -9.78
C SER A 517 -6.80 -5.95 -8.83
N GLU A 518 -6.13 -5.77 -7.69
CA GLU A 518 -5.98 -6.80 -6.67
C GLU A 518 -7.32 -7.19 -6.06
N ALA A 519 -8.21 -6.22 -5.81
CA ALA A 519 -9.56 -6.51 -5.32
C ALA A 519 -10.36 -7.37 -6.32
N LEU A 520 -10.30 -7.04 -7.60
CA LEU A 520 -10.99 -7.76 -8.67
C LEU A 520 -10.54 -9.22 -8.75
N ASP A 521 -9.23 -9.47 -8.69
CA ASP A 521 -8.69 -10.82 -8.77
C ASP A 521 -9.23 -11.73 -7.64
N VAL A 522 -9.35 -11.17 -6.43
CA VAL A 522 -9.87 -11.93 -5.27
C VAL A 522 -11.39 -12.07 -5.33
N PHE A 523 -12.12 -11.04 -5.74
CA PHE A 523 -13.58 -11.16 -5.92
C PHE A 523 -13.95 -12.18 -6.99
N ASN A 524 -13.19 -12.27 -8.08
CA ASN A 524 -13.41 -13.32 -9.09
C ASN A 524 -13.22 -14.74 -8.50
N ARG A 525 -12.26 -14.93 -7.58
CA ARG A 525 -12.11 -16.24 -6.90
C ARG A 525 -13.23 -16.52 -5.91
N LEU A 526 -13.71 -15.48 -5.21
CA LEU A 526 -14.86 -15.63 -4.30
C LEU A 526 -16.14 -16.00 -5.05
N ILE A 527 -16.36 -15.46 -6.26
CA ILE A 527 -17.56 -15.76 -7.04
C ILE A 527 -17.53 -17.18 -7.65
N ASP A 528 -16.35 -17.75 -7.85
CA ASP A 528 -16.20 -19.17 -8.21
C ASP A 528 -16.66 -20.11 -7.07
N ILE A 529 -16.64 -19.63 -5.80
CA ILE A 529 -17.10 -20.37 -4.62
C ILE A 529 -18.59 -20.13 -4.39
N ASP A 530 -19.02 -18.87 -4.33
CA ASP A 530 -20.41 -18.46 -4.12
C ASP A 530 -20.89 -17.56 -5.27
N SER A 531 -21.33 -18.21 -6.35
CA SER A 531 -21.81 -17.51 -7.55
C SER A 531 -23.11 -16.72 -7.35
N GLN A 532 -23.82 -16.94 -6.25
CA GLN A 532 -25.14 -16.36 -5.96
C GLN A 532 -25.06 -15.09 -5.10
N ASN A 533 -23.85 -14.57 -4.88
CA ASN A 533 -23.63 -13.40 -4.03
C ASN A 533 -23.74 -12.08 -4.82
N ASP A 534 -24.85 -11.35 -4.66
CA ASP A 534 -25.07 -10.09 -5.36
C ASP A 534 -24.06 -8.99 -4.96
N ASP A 535 -23.62 -8.95 -3.71
CA ASP A 535 -22.63 -7.98 -3.22
C ASP A 535 -21.26 -8.15 -3.90
N ILE A 536 -20.83 -9.41 -4.11
CA ILE A 536 -19.56 -9.69 -4.80
C ILE A 536 -19.66 -9.27 -6.27
N TRP A 537 -20.74 -9.61 -6.97
CA TRP A 537 -20.94 -9.16 -8.35
C TRP A 537 -20.97 -7.63 -8.49
N GLN A 538 -21.58 -6.93 -7.52
CA GLN A 538 -21.54 -5.47 -7.43
C GLN A 538 -20.11 -4.95 -7.33
N LYS A 539 -19.30 -5.52 -6.43
CA LYS A 539 -17.90 -5.12 -6.23
C LYS A 539 -17.04 -5.43 -7.47
N ILE A 540 -17.22 -6.58 -8.11
CA ILE A 540 -16.59 -6.93 -9.40
C ILE A 540 -16.94 -5.87 -10.47
N GLY A 541 -18.23 -5.53 -10.59
CA GLY A 541 -18.71 -4.52 -11.54
C GLY A 541 -18.06 -3.17 -11.29
N TYR A 542 -17.97 -2.75 -10.02
CA TYR A 542 -17.33 -1.50 -9.64
C TYR A 542 -15.83 -1.50 -9.92
N CYS A 543 -15.10 -2.55 -9.54
CA CYS A 543 -13.67 -2.68 -9.84
C CYS A 543 -13.40 -2.58 -11.35
N LYS A 544 -14.14 -3.34 -12.17
CA LYS A 544 -14.01 -3.28 -13.63
C LYS A 544 -14.33 -1.90 -14.19
N GLN A 545 -15.32 -1.21 -13.63
CA GLN A 545 -15.66 0.16 -14.04
C GLN A 545 -14.52 1.14 -13.74
N MET A 546 -13.89 1.04 -12.56
CA MET A 546 -12.74 1.88 -12.18
C MET A 546 -11.48 1.55 -12.99
N LEU A 547 -11.35 0.31 -13.46
CA LEU A 547 -10.30 -0.13 -14.39
C LEU A 547 -10.64 0.16 -15.87
N ASN A 548 -11.66 0.99 -16.14
CA ASN A 548 -12.14 1.36 -17.49
C ASN A 548 -12.61 0.19 -18.37
N ASN A 549 -12.89 -0.99 -17.80
CA ASN A 549 -13.50 -2.12 -18.50
C ASN A 549 -15.03 -2.04 -18.42
N GLN A 550 -15.62 -1.19 -19.27
CA GLN A 550 -17.06 -0.91 -19.27
C GLN A 550 -17.92 -2.14 -19.61
N ASP A 551 -17.53 -2.93 -20.61
CA ASP A 551 -18.26 -4.15 -21.01
C ASP A 551 -18.25 -5.20 -19.90
N GLY A 552 -17.08 -5.43 -19.29
CA GLY A 552 -16.96 -6.36 -18.17
C GLY A 552 -17.70 -5.90 -16.92
N ALA A 553 -17.74 -4.58 -16.66
CA ALA A 553 -18.51 -3.99 -15.57
C ALA A 553 -20.01 -4.19 -15.78
N LEU A 554 -20.50 -3.92 -17.00
CA LEU A 554 -21.89 -4.13 -17.38
C LEU A 554 -22.30 -5.59 -17.15
N ALA A 555 -21.50 -6.54 -17.62
CA ALA A 555 -21.77 -7.96 -17.44
C ALA A 555 -21.92 -8.33 -15.95
N ALA A 556 -21.02 -7.84 -15.09
CA ALA A 556 -21.07 -8.11 -13.65
C ALA A 556 -22.27 -7.46 -12.96
N TYR A 557 -22.58 -6.19 -13.27
CA TYR A 557 -23.77 -5.54 -12.72
C TYR A 557 -25.07 -6.18 -13.18
N LEU A 558 -25.15 -6.68 -14.41
CA LEU A 558 -26.31 -7.44 -14.89
C LEU A 558 -26.49 -8.74 -14.11
N GLN A 559 -25.40 -9.46 -13.79
CA GLN A 559 -25.49 -10.63 -12.89
C GLN A 559 -26.01 -10.23 -11.51
N ALA A 560 -25.54 -9.11 -10.96
CA ALA A 560 -26.04 -8.63 -9.68
C ALA A 560 -27.53 -8.24 -9.72
N ASP A 561 -28.03 -7.62 -10.79
CA ASP A 561 -29.47 -7.30 -10.97
C ASP A 561 -30.34 -8.55 -11.16
N VAL A 562 -29.79 -9.64 -11.73
CA VAL A 562 -30.48 -10.94 -11.81
C VAL A 562 -30.64 -11.57 -10.43
N LEU A 563 -29.60 -11.52 -9.60
CA LEU A 563 -29.62 -12.11 -8.24
C LEU A 563 -30.45 -11.28 -7.26
N ARG A 564 -30.31 -9.95 -7.32
CA ARG A 564 -31.05 -9.01 -6.50
C ARG A 564 -31.66 -7.92 -7.38
N PRO A 565 -32.85 -8.17 -7.95
CA PRO A 565 -33.55 -7.16 -8.74
C PRO A 565 -33.92 -5.96 -7.87
N ASP A 566 -34.19 -4.84 -8.55
CA ASP A 566 -34.71 -3.62 -7.95
C ASP A 566 -33.74 -2.91 -6.99
N ASN A 567 -32.45 -3.21 -7.08
CA ASN A 567 -31.41 -2.40 -6.46
C ASN A 567 -31.17 -1.11 -7.26
N SER A 568 -31.69 0.01 -6.75
CA SER A 568 -31.60 1.33 -7.41
C SER A 568 -30.17 1.76 -7.77
N TRP A 569 -29.17 1.40 -6.94
CA TRP A 569 -27.78 1.75 -7.21
C TRP A 569 -27.25 0.98 -8.44
N ILE A 570 -27.47 -0.33 -8.50
CA ILE A 570 -27.03 -1.20 -9.60
C ILE A 570 -27.71 -0.79 -10.90
N ILE A 571 -29.04 -0.63 -10.89
CA ILE A 571 -29.84 -0.25 -12.06
C ILE A 571 -29.33 1.06 -12.66
N ARG A 572 -29.02 2.06 -11.82
CA ARG A 572 -28.44 3.33 -12.28
C ARG A 572 -27.04 3.17 -12.87
N ARG A 573 -26.20 2.28 -12.33
CA ARG A 573 -24.88 1.97 -12.89
C ARG A 573 -25.00 1.30 -14.25
N ILE A 574 -25.89 0.32 -14.40
CA ILE A 574 -26.19 -0.34 -15.68
C ILE A 574 -26.63 0.69 -16.72
N ALA A 575 -27.59 1.54 -16.39
CA ALA A 575 -28.09 2.59 -17.28
C ALA A 575 -26.96 3.54 -17.72
N GLN A 576 -26.15 4.01 -16.77
CA GLN A 576 -25.01 4.88 -17.04
C GLN A 576 -24.00 4.22 -18.00
N ILE A 577 -23.70 2.94 -17.81
CA ILE A 577 -22.76 2.22 -18.67
C ILE A 577 -23.35 2.03 -20.08
N TYR A 578 -24.62 1.66 -20.22
CA TYR A 578 -25.27 1.59 -21.53
C TYR A 578 -25.22 2.92 -22.28
N ARG A 579 -25.41 4.05 -21.58
CA ARG A 579 -25.28 5.39 -22.17
C ARG A 579 -23.85 5.67 -22.64
N THR A 580 -22.85 5.34 -21.82
CA THR A 580 -21.41 5.45 -22.20
C THR A 580 -21.08 4.58 -23.42
N LEU A 581 -21.65 3.38 -23.51
CA LEU A 581 -21.52 2.46 -24.64
C LEU A 581 -22.39 2.85 -25.85
N LYS A 582 -23.01 4.04 -25.85
CA LYS A 582 -23.86 4.56 -26.93
C LYS A 582 -25.05 3.67 -27.27
N LYS A 583 -25.65 3.05 -26.24
CA LYS A 583 -26.89 2.25 -26.30
C LYS A 583 -28.00 2.96 -25.50
N PRO A 584 -28.52 4.11 -25.99
CA PRO A 584 -29.45 4.95 -25.24
C PRO A 584 -30.82 4.31 -25.02
N ASP A 585 -31.22 3.36 -25.87
CA ASP A 585 -32.43 2.54 -25.75
C ASP A 585 -32.41 1.67 -24.49
N MET A 586 -31.33 0.91 -24.29
CA MET A 586 -31.13 0.09 -23.09
C MET A 586 -30.93 0.95 -21.86
N SER A 587 -30.20 2.07 -21.98
CA SER A 587 -30.05 3.05 -20.91
C SER A 587 -31.40 3.60 -20.45
N LEU A 588 -32.28 3.99 -21.39
CA LEU A 588 -33.62 4.47 -21.09
C LEU A 588 -34.42 3.43 -20.32
N TYR A 589 -34.41 2.16 -20.76
CA TYR A 589 -35.11 1.07 -20.08
C TYR A 589 -34.71 0.97 -18.60
N TYR A 590 -33.40 0.96 -18.30
CA TYR A 590 -32.91 0.88 -16.92
C TYR A 590 -33.17 2.18 -16.13
N TYR A 591 -33.06 3.36 -16.72
CA TYR A 591 -33.43 4.60 -16.03
C TYR A 591 -34.93 4.69 -15.72
N GLN A 592 -35.80 4.19 -16.59
CA GLN A 592 -37.23 4.07 -16.30
C GLN A 592 -37.49 3.06 -15.16
N LYS A 593 -36.75 1.95 -15.10
CA LYS A 593 -36.78 1.03 -13.95
C LYS A 593 -36.36 1.76 -12.66
N ALA A 594 -35.29 2.55 -12.70
CA ALA A 594 -34.84 3.35 -11.56
C ALA A 594 -35.86 4.42 -11.13
N ALA A 595 -36.53 5.08 -12.09
CA ALA A 595 -37.57 6.08 -11.81
C ALA A 595 -38.81 5.46 -11.14
N LYS A 596 -39.15 4.19 -11.47
CA LYS A 596 -40.24 3.49 -10.75
C LYS A 596 -39.90 3.25 -9.28
N LEU A 597 -38.63 2.99 -8.96
CA LEU A 597 -38.16 2.76 -7.59
C LEU A 597 -38.01 4.07 -6.80
N ASN A 598 -37.66 5.17 -7.47
CA ASN A 598 -37.55 6.48 -6.86
C ASN A 598 -38.11 7.57 -7.80
N PRO A 599 -39.45 7.80 -7.78
CA PRO A 599 -40.15 8.66 -8.75
C PRO A 599 -39.72 10.14 -8.75
N ASP A 600 -39.21 10.63 -7.62
CA ASP A 600 -38.86 12.05 -7.43
C ASP A 600 -37.37 12.31 -7.62
N ASN A 601 -36.61 11.33 -8.13
CA ASN A 601 -35.18 11.49 -8.34
C ASN A 601 -34.89 12.35 -9.59
N VAL A 602 -34.72 13.66 -9.39
CA VAL A 602 -34.41 14.66 -10.43
C VAL A 602 -33.28 14.22 -11.37
N ASN A 603 -32.21 13.61 -10.84
CA ASN A 603 -31.07 13.18 -11.67
C ASN A 603 -31.43 11.97 -12.56
N THR A 604 -32.33 11.10 -12.12
CA THR A 604 -32.79 9.94 -12.91
C THR A 604 -33.65 10.41 -14.07
N GLU A 605 -34.63 11.28 -13.80
CA GLU A 605 -35.49 11.89 -14.83
C GLU A 605 -34.67 12.73 -15.84
N LEU A 606 -33.65 13.45 -15.38
CA LEU A 606 -32.74 14.18 -16.27
C LEU A 606 -32.03 13.24 -17.25
N ASN A 607 -31.57 12.08 -16.77
CA ASN A 607 -30.92 11.09 -17.63
C ASN A 607 -31.92 10.38 -18.57
N ILE A 608 -33.18 10.20 -18.18
CA ILE A 608 -34.26 9.74 -19.09
C ILE A 608 -34.39 10.74 -20.25
N GLY A 609 -34.46 12.04 -19.94
CA GLY A 609 -34.50 13.09 -20.96
C GLY A 609 -33.28 13.06 -21.89
N HIS A 610 -32.09 12.85 -21.34
CA HIS A 610 -30.87 12.69 -22.13
C HIS A 610 -30.90 11.45 -23.04
N CYS A 611 -31.47 10.32 -22.59
CA CYS A 611 -31.61 9.14 -23.43
C CYS A 611 -32.56 9.39 -24.61
N TYR A 612 -33.70 10.06 -24.38
CA TYR A 612 -34.59 10.47 -25.46
C TYR A 612 -33.91 11.43 -26.44
N LEU A 613 -33.15 12.40 -25.93
CA LEU A 613 -32.38 13.34 -26.75
C LEU A 613 -31.35 12.61 -27.63
N GLU A 614 -30.63 11.63 -27.09
CA GLU A 614 -29.64 10.81 -27.81
C GLU A 614 -30.26 9.87 -28.84
N MET A 615 -31.52 9.49 -28.66
CA MET A 615 -32.31 8.74 -29.65
C MET A 615 -33.00 9.65 -30.69
N ASN A 616 -32.79 10.97 -30.61
CA ASN A 616 -33.47 11.99 -31.39
C ASN A 616 -35.00 12.07 -31.18
N ASP A 617 -35.52 11.53 -30.08
CA ASP A 617 -36.91 11.71 -29.66
C ASP A 617 -37.04 13.02 -28.86
N TYR A 618 -36.95 14.14 -29.58
CA TYR A 618 -36.86 15.46 -28.96
C TYR A 618 -38.16 15.85 -28.24
N GLU A 619 -39.33 15.39 -28.70
CA GLU A 619 -40.60 15.68 -28.03
C GLU A 619 -40.67 15.02 -26.64
N GLN A 620 -40.29 13.73 -26.54
CA GLN A 620 -40.23 13.06 -25.24
C GLN A 620 -39.12 13.60 -24.35
N ALA A 621 -37.97 13.95 -24.93
CA ALA A 621 -36.89 14.61 -24.20
C ALA A 621 -37.38 15.92 -23.57
N LEU A 622 -38.03 16.79 -24.34
CA LEU A 622 -38.54 18.08 -23.86
C LEU A 622 -39.59 17.92 -22.76
N ASN A 623 -40.56 17.01 -22.94
CA ASN A 623 -41.57 16.70 -21.91
C ASN A 623 -40.92 16.21 -20.61
N THR A 624 -39.91 15.35 -20.72
CA THR A 624 -39.18 14.83 -19.56
C THR A 624 -38.41 15.95 -18.86
N TYR A 625 -37.75 16.84 -19.60
CA TYR A 625 -37.04 17.95 -18.97
C TYR A 625 -37.98 18.96 -18.28
N PHE A 626 -39.20 19.18 -18.79
CA PHE A 626 -40.20 19.96 -18.05
C PHE A 626 -40.61 19.28 -16.74
N LYS A 627 -40.75 17.94 -16.73
CA LYS A 627 -40.95 17.20 -15.49
C LYS A 627 -39.77 17.40 -14.52
N VAL A 628 -38.53 17.37 -15.01
CA VAL A 628 -37.33 17.66 -14.19
C VAL A 628 -37.38 19.08 -13.61
N GLU A 629 -37.78 20.07 -14.39
CA GLU A 629 -37.94 21.46 -13.93
C GLU A 629 -38.99 21.60 -12.82
N LEU A 630 -40.10 20.86 -12.92
CA LEU A 630 -41.14 20.82 -11.87
C LEU A 630 -40.65 20.18 -10.57
N LEU A 631 -39.77 19.19 -10.65
CA LEU A 631 -39.21 18.47 -9.49
C LEU A 631 -38.00 19.18 -8.86
N ASP A 632 -37.26 19.98 -9.63
CA ASP A 632 -36.07 20.68 -9.17
C ASP A 632 -36.44 21.96 -8.39
N SER A 633 -36.32 21.92 -7.07
CA SER A 633 -36.64 23.06 -6.19
C SER A 633 -35.84 24.35 -6.47
N LYS A 634 -34.70 24.23 -7.17
CA LYS A 634 -33.90 25.38 -7.63
C LYS A 634 -34.19 25.76 -9.10
N GLY A 635 -34.86 24.87 -9.84
CA GLY A 635 -35.34 25.09 -11.21
C GLY A 635 -34.25 25.34 -12.26
N THR A 636 -33.04 24.77 -12.11
CA THR A 636 -31.89 25.13 -12.97
C THR A 636 -31.33 23.98 -13.78
N LYS A 637 -31.47 22.74 -13.29
CA LYS A 637 -30.81 21.58 -13.90
C LYS A 637 -31.29 21.27 -15.30
N ALA A 638 -32.57 21.53 -15.58
CA ALA A 638 -33.21 21.24 -16.85
C ALA A 638 -33.16 22.40 -17.86
N GLN A 639 -32.84 23.64 -17.44
CA GLN A 639 -32.99 24.83 -18.31
C GLN A 639 -32.18 24.73 -19.62
N ARG A 640 -30.91 24.33 -19.53
CA ARG A 640 -30.03 24.14 -20.70
C ARG A 640 -30.54 23.01 -21.61
N PRO A 641 -30.83 21.79 -21.10
CA PRO A 641 -31.46 20.74 -21.89
C PRO A 641 -32.79 21.14 -22.53
N ILE A 642 -33.66 21.89 -21.83
CA ILE A 642 -34.92 22.40 -22.37
C ILE A 642 -34.64 23.34 -23.54
N ALA A 643 -33.77 24.34 -23.34
CA ALA A 643 -33.45 25.33 -24.35
C ALA A 643 -32.90 24.68 -25.64
N TRP A 644 -31.95 23.76 -25.49
CA TRP A 644 -31.36 23.05 -26.61
C TRP A 644 -32.36 22.13 -27.32
N THR A 645 -33.17 21.37 -26.57
CA THR A 645 -34.16 20.47 -27.16
C THR A 645 -35.28 21.25 -27.85
N ALA A 646 -35.68 22.40 -27.30
CA ALA A 646 -36.62 23.32 -27.93
C ALA A 646 -36.05 23.88 -29.24
N PHE A 647 -34.75 24.23 -29.27
CA PHE A 647 -34.06 24.64 -30.49
C PHE A 647 -34.11 23.55 -31.56
N LEU A 648 -33.75 22.30 -31.22
CA LEU A 648 -33.80 21.15 -32.15
C LEU A 648 -35.21 20.86 -32.68
N LEU A 649 -36.26 21.17 -31.91
CA LEU A 649 -37.67 21.10 -32.31
C LEU A 649 -38.15 22.32 -33.10
N ARG A 650 -37.28 23.28 -33.41
CA ARG A 650 -37.61 24.58 -34.02
C ARG A 650 -38.59 25.43 -33.21
N LYS A 651 -38.70 25.17 -31.91
CA LYS A 651 -39.49 25.97 -30.95
C LYS A 651 -38.63 27.15 -30.48
N TYR A 652 -38.26 28.03 -31.41
CA TYR A 652 -37.24 29.07 -31.18
C TYR A 652 -37.63 30.06 -30.10
N GLU A 653 -38.90 30.46 -30.01
CA GLU A 653 -39.38 31.39 -28.98
C GLU A 653 -39.22 30.80 -27.57
N LEU A 654 -39.48 29.50 -27.44
CA LEU A 654 -39.28 28.77 -26.19
C LEU A 654 -37.77 28.69 -25.87
N ALA A 655 -36.94 28.34 -26.84
CA ALA A 655 -35.51 28.25 -26.65
C ALA A 655 -34.90 29.61 -26.24
N GLN A 656 -35.31 30.72 -26.89
CA GLN A 656 -34.92 32.09 -26.53
C GLN A 656 -35.31 32.43 -25.09
N LYS A 657 -36.55 32.12 -24.69
CA LYS A 657 -37.02 32.35 -23.32
C LYS A 657 -36.10 31.69 -22.29
N TYR A 658 -35.73 30.43 -22.50
CA TYR A 658 -34.84 29.72 -21.59
C TYR A 658 -33.40 30.24 -21.64
N TYR A 659 -32.86 30.54 -22.83
CA TYR A 659 -31.52 31.13 -22.93
C TYR A 659 -31.44 32.49 -22.25
N ASN A 660 -32.43 33.37 -22.38
CA ASN A 660 -32.47 34.64 -21.65
C ASN A 660 -32.36 34.43 -20.13
N GLN A 661 -33.10 33.47 -19.56
CA GLN A 661 -33.00 33.13 -18.14
C GLN A 661 -31.63 32.53 -17.75
N ILE A 662 -31.01 31.77 -18.64
CA ILE A 662 -29.65 31.20 -18.43
C ILE A 662 -28.61 32.32 -18.42
N LEU A 663 -28.72 33.28 -19.34
CA LEU A 663 -27.79 34.40 -19.50
C LEU A 663 -27.86 35.42 -18.35
N GLU A 664 -29.00 35.56 -17.69
CA GLU A 664 -29.16 36.41 -16.48
C GLU A 664 -28.40 35.92 -15.24
N ARG A 665 -27.81 34.73 -15.29
CA ARG A 665 -27.16 34.08 -14.14
C ARG A 665 -25.64 34.06 -14.28
N LYS A 666 -25.05 32.86 -14.37
CA LYS A 666 -23.62 32.64 -14.61
C LYS A 666 -23.47 31.90 -15.94
N PRO A 667 -23.60 32.59 -17.08
CA PRO A 667 -23.48 31.97 -18.39
C PRO A 667 -22.04 31.53 -18.68
N THR A 668 -21.95 30.48 -19.47
CA THR A 668 -20.73 29.93 -20.05
C THR A 668 -20.62 30.35 -21.53
N ILE A 669 -19.46 30.12 -22.14
CA ILE A 669 -19.29 30.28 -23.60
C ILE A 669 -20.36 29.52 -24.39
N HIS A 670 -20.70 28.30 -24.00
CA HIS A 670 -21.73 27.49 -24.65
C HIS A 670 -23.14 28.09 -24.53
N ASP A 671 -23.44 28.79 -23.43
CA ASP A 671 -24.75 29.41 -23.24
C ASP A 671 -24.94 30.59 -24.19
N PHE A 672 -23.91 31.44 -24.33
CA PHE A 672 -23.91 32.53 -25.29
C PHE A 672 -23.90 32.04 -26.73
N LEU A 673 -23.06 31.04 -27.03
CA LEU A 673 -23.01 30.42 -28.36
C LEU A 673 -24.38 29.87 -28.76
N ASN A 674 -25.01 29.07 -27.90
CA ASN A 674 -26.30 28.48 -28.21
C ASN A 674 -27.44 29.49 -28.28
N ALA A 675 -27.42 30.54 -27.44
CA ALA A 675 -28.36 31.66 -27.58
C ALA A 675 -28.21 32.34 -28.95
N GLY A 676 -26.97 32.54 -29.40
CA GLY A 676 -26.67 33.04 -30.74
C GLY A 676 -27.17 32.10 -31.85
N HIS A 677 -27.02 30.79 -31.69
CA HIS A 677 -27.55 29.79 -32.63
C HIS A 677 -29.07 29.91 -32.76
N VAL A 678 -29.78 30.05 -31.64
CA VAL A 678 -31.23 30.19 -31.62
C VAL A 678 -31.66 31.48 -32.33
N ASP A 679 -31.03 32.61 -32.01
CA ASP A 679 -31.34 33.90 -32.65
C ASP A 679 -31.04 33.90 -34.15
N LEU A 680 -29.94 33.26 -34.55
CA LEU A 680 -29.57 33.12 -35.96
C LEU A 680 -30.64 32.34 -36.73
N CYS A 681 -31.12 31.22 -36.18
CA CYS A 681 -32.19 30.42 -36.79
C CYS A 681 -33.56 31.09 -36.71
N ALA A 682 -33.82 31.94 -35.71
CA ALA A 682 -35.03 32.73 -35.59
C ALA A 682 -35.06 33.97 -36.51
N GLY A 683 -33.93 34.31 -37.16
CA GLY A 683 -33.78 35.48 -38.04
C GLY A 683 -33.39 36.77 -37.31
N ASN A 684 -33.11 36.70 -36.01
CA ASN A 684 -32.69 37.81 -35.15
C ASN A 684 -31.18 38.05 -35.26
N MET A 685 -30.73 38.48 -36.44
CA MET A 685 -29.31 38.54 -36.78
C MET A 685 -28.48 39.46 -35.87
N LYS A 686 -29.07 40.54 -35.36
CA LYS A 686 -28.35 41.50 -34.50
C LYS A 686 -28.05 40.90 -33.14
N GLU A 687 -29.05 40.27 -32.55
CA GLU A 687 -29.00 39.59 -31.26
C GLU A 687 -28.05 38.38 -31.33
N ALA A 688 -28.11 37.61 -32.42
CA ALA A 688 -27.18 36.51 -32.68
C ALA A 688 -25.71 36.96 -32.64
N ILE A 689 -25.38 38.05 -33.35
CA ILE A 689 -24.03 38.62 -33.36
C ILE A 689 -23.60 39.06 -31.96
N GLU A 690 -24.48 39.71 -31.20
CA GLU A 690 -24.16 40.16 -29.85
C GLU A 690 -23.88 38.97 -28.93
N HIS A 691 -24.72 37.93 -28.95
CA HIS A 691 -24.48 36.71 -28.19
C HIS A 691 -23.16 36.03 -28.57
N TYR A 692 -22.82 35.92 -29.86
CA TYR A 692 -21.53 35.38 -30.27
C TYR A 692 -20.33 36.22 -29.81
N LYS A 693 -20.44 37.56 -29.81
CA LYS A 693 -19.38 38.44 -29.26
C LYS A 693 -19.18 38.20 -27.76
N GLN A 694 -20.27 38.08 -27.00
CA GLN A 694 -20.21 37.76 -25.58
C GLN A 694 -19.59 36.37 -25.34
N ALA A 695 -19.85 35.40 -26.20
CA ALA A 695 -19.21 34.07 -26.14
C ALA A 695 -17.68 34.18 -26.28
N VAL A 696 -17.18 34.95 -27.26
CA VAL A 696 -15.74 35.19 -27.45
C VAL A 696 -15.15 35.95 -26.26
N TYR A 697 -15.82 37.02 -25.79
CA TYR A 697 -15.34 37.81 -24.66
C TYR A 697 -15.23 37.01 -23.36
N LYS A 698 -16.12 36.03 -23.15
CA LYS A 698 -16.18 35.22 -21.92
C LYS A 698 -14.88 34.46 -21.64
N GLU A 699 -14.27 33.87 -22.66
CA GLU A 699 -13.01 33.12 -22.56
C GLU A 699 -11.82 33.88 -23.17
N ASN A 700 -12.09 35.03 -23.81
CA ASN A 700 -11.13 35.82 -24.59
C ASN A 700 -10.39 34.96 -25.63
N ASP A 701 -11.12 34.02 -26.25
CA ASP A 701 -10.59 33.02 -27.17
C ASP A 701 -11.54 32.84 -28.37
N PHE A 702 -11.15 33.42 -29.51
CA PHE A 702 -11.92 33.31 -30.74
C PHE A 702 -11.79 31.91 -31.38
N GLU A 703 -10.66 31.25 -31.20
CA GLU A 703 -10.40 29.93 -31.80
C GLU A 703 -11.25 28.86 -31.12
N LEU A 704 -11.39 28.93 -29.80
CA LEU A 704 -12.34 28.12 -29.04
C LEU A 704 -13.77 28.36 -29.51
N PHE A 705 -14.20 29.61 -29.66
CA PHE A 705 -15.53 29.94 -30.19
C PHE A 705 -15.76 29.33 -31.58
N ALA A 706 -14.82 29.51 -32.50
CA ALA A 706 -14.94 29.01 -33.88
C ALA A 706 -15.02 27.47 -33.92
N MET A 707 -14.23 26.79 -33.10
CA MET A 707 -14.26 25.33 -32.98
C MET A 707 -15.61 24.82 -32.46
N LEU A 708 -16.18 25.49 -31.44
CA LEU A 708 -17.49 25.15 -30.90
C LEU A 708 -18.62 25.42 -31.90
N PHE A 709 -18.59 26.56 -32.60
CA PHE A 709 -19.57 26.88 -33.64
C PHE A 709 -19.54 25.84 -34.76
N GLU A 710 -18.35 25.42 -35.20
CA GLU A 710 -18.21 24.42 -36.27
C GLU A 710 -18.81 23.07 -35.88
N ALA A 711 -18.77 22.70 -34.59
CA ALA A 711 -19.39 21.47 -34.09
C ALA A 711 -20.92 21.47 -34.28
N ASP A 712 -21.57 22.64 -34.28
CA ASP A 712 -23.02 22.80 -34.42
C ASP A 712 -23.45 23.20 -35.85
N ARG A 713 -22.50 23.35 -36.78
CA ARG A 713 -22.73 23.84 -38.15
C ARG A 713 -23.80 23.07 -38.90
N GLU A 714 -23.77 21.74 -38.83
CA GLU A 714 -24.74 20.89 -39.51
C GLU A 714 -26.14 21.11 -38.94
N SER A 715 -26.26 21.28 -37.62
CA SER A 715 -27.52 21.60 -36.97
C SER A 715 -28.08 22.92 -37.48
N LEU A 716 -27.27 23.99 -37.52
CA LEU A 716 -27.70 25.30 -38.05
C LEU A 716 -28.20 25.22 -39.50
N MET A 717 -27.50 24.48 -40.35
CA MET A 717 -27.90 24.26 -41.74
C MET A 717 -29.22 23.50 -41.84
N ASN A 718 -29.40 22.46 -41.03
CA ASN A 718 -30.67 21.71 -40.96
C ASN A 718 -31.85 22.59 -40.51
N HIS A 719 -31.58 23.64 -39.73
CA HIS A 719 -32.56 24.64 -39.30
C HIS A 719 -32.80 25.75 -40.34
N GLY A 720 -32.14 25.67 -41.51
CA GLY A 720 -32.40 26.55 -42.67
C GLY A 720 -31.42 27.71 -42.84
N VAL A 721 -30.31 27.72 -42.08
CA VAL A 721 -29.28 28.77 -42.19
C VAL A 721 -28.36 28.50 -43.38
N ASP A 722 -28.20 29.47 -44.29
CA ASP A 722 -27.29 29.36 -45.44
C ASP A 722 -25.82 29.40 -44.96
N ALA A 723 -25.08 28.32 -45.19
CA ALA A 723 -23.67 28.22 -44.79
C ALA A 723 -22.76 29.30 -45.39
N LYS A 724 -23.19 29.96 -46.47
CA LYS A 724 -22.44 31.09 -47.05
C LYS A 724 -22.32 32.28 -46.11
N ILE A 725 -23.18 32.40 -45.09
CA ILE A 725 -23.15 33.53 -44.17
C ILE A 725 -22.10 33.36 -43.06
N PHE A 726 -21.61 32.15 -42.77
CA PHE A 726 -20.73 31.88 -41.63
C PHE A 726 -19.40 32.64 -41.68
N PRO A 727 -18.68 32.72 -42.81
CA PRO A 727 -17.45 33.52 -42.87
C PRO A 727 -17.69 35.01 -42.57
N PHE A 728 -18.78 35.58 -43.10
CA PHE A 728 -19.15 36.97 -42.86
C PHE A 728 -19.58 37.21 -41.41
N LEU A 729 -20.26 36.24 -40.81
CA LEU A 729 -20.62 36.26 -39.39
C LEU A 729 -19.35 36.28 -38.51
N PHE A 730 -18.36 35.45 -38.83
CA PHE A 730 -17.09 35.39 -38.10
C PHE A 730 -16.32 36.71 -38.20
N ASP A 731 -16.23 37.28 -39.39
CA ASP A 731 -15.60 38.59 -39.59
C ASP A 731 -16.32 39.68 -38.79
N GLN A 732 -17.66 39.69 -38.83
CA GLN A 732 -18.48 40.65 -38.09
C GLN A 732 -18.33 40.55 -36.57
N ILE A 733 -18.13 39.34 -36.04
CA ILE A 733 -17.80 39.13 -34.62
C ILE A 733 -16.41 39.68 -34.33
N LYS A 734 -15.38 39.32 -35.11
CA LYS A 734 -14.00 39.79 -34.92
C LYS A 734 -13.88 41.32 -34.91
N TYR A 735 -14.59 42.01 -35.80
CA TYR A 735 -14.59 43.47 -35.83
C TYR A 735 -15.17 44.13 -34.57
N GLY A 736 -15.92 43.40 -33.75
CA GLY A 736 -16.57 43.94 -32.54
C GLY A 736 -16.05 43.40 -31.21
N VAL A 737 -15.00 42.56 -31.22
CA VAL A 737 -14.34 42.05 -30.00
C VAL A 737 -12.88 42.57 -29.90
N GLY A 738 -12.48 43.45 -30.82
CA GLY A 738 -11.17 44.11 -30.85
C GLY A 738 -11.06 45.38 -30.03
#